data_AF-A0A3B9BC59-F1
#
_entry.id   AF-A0A3B9BC59-F1
#
_cell.length_a   1.000
_cell.length_b   1.000
_cell.length_c   1.000
_cell.angle_alpha   90.00
_cell.angle_beta   90.00
_cell.angle_gamma   90.00
#
_symmetry.space_group_name_H-M   'P 1'
#
loop_
_entity.id
_entity.type
_entity.pdbx_description
1 polymer ?
#
loop_
_entity_poly.entity_id
_entity_poly.type
_entity_poly.pdbx_seq_one_letter_code
_entity_poly.pdbx_strand_id
1 'polypeptide(L)'
;MFLLTFCFINLSAKVPKKPNTGKNAGSPIDTKQALFSSKLITTATEGHAVKVRANIKGVKNLYLIVSDGGNSYSCDWADWAYPRLIGSNGKTTKLTDLNWKIAKSGWGKAQINKNCGGGPLKINGEDITYGIGTHANSVIHYELPKNHDFIEFQALAGIDNGGSNQKSGTQSSVQFFVSDKPINMAKLANIQQGLPNTDHYPADQFIIQDGLEVKLWAKSPLFFNPTNMDIDYKGRIWVAEGRNYRGKRTQPDGDRIVVVEDKDGDGVAESSHVFVQEKTFISPLGVAVVDNKIIVSQPPDLIVYTDVNRNAVFDIGVDKREVLLTGFNGNNHDHSLHSVTVGPNGQYYLNFGNKGAQVTDKEGWQLNAGSFYSMKNISGKSSSDGQIYLGGVAFRVNQDGTGLRPIGHNFRNSYEQAVSSFGDIFQNDNDDPPASRTTWLMEYGNMGFTSKNGLRKWGSDKMPGQTTQVAEWRQEDPGVVPAGDVYGGGSPTGIAFYENGIMEDRFGGYVISCEPARNVLFGYHPKVTGAGITLPQRDIFLTSNPNKNFAGADFASAGKIKGLINLFRPSDICIGPDGAVYVADWFDARVGGHGTRDAGQTGAIYRIAPKDAKLSIPKFDLTTIKGQIDALKSPSPNVRELGRACLVKAGNKSIPAVRKLLAHSNSFIQARAIWVLGKLGKSGLQVVEELLEHEKEQIR
;
A
#
# COMPACT_ATOMS: atom_id res chain seq x y z
N MET A 1 -16.91 -20.06 -60.11
CA MET A 1 -17.48 -18.82 -60.66
C MET A 1 -16.93 -17.66 -59.83
N PHE A 2 -15.93 -16.94 -60.39
CA PHE A 2 -15.33 -15.62 -60.05
C PHE A 2 -14.95 -15.34 -58.57
N LEU A 3 -13.70 -15.13 -58.12
CA LEU A 3 -12.48 -14.50 -58.66
C LEU A 3 -12.64 -13.05 -59.12
N LEU A 4 -12.21 -12.08 -58.28
CA LEU A 4 -11.56 -10.84 -58.71
C LEU A 4 -11.01 -10.00 -57.53
N THR A 5 -9.68 -9.86 -57.54
CA THR A 5 -8.83 -8.78 -57.01
C THR A 5 -9.33 -7.39 -57.43
N PHE A 6 -9.14 -6.32 -56.65
CA PHE A 6 -8.67 -5.00 -57.17
C PHE A 6 -8.31 -3.96 -56.07
N CYS A 7 -7.10 -3.42 -56.27
CA CYS A 7 -6.49 -2.11 -55.98
C CYS A 7 -6.93 -1.18 -54.83
N PHE A 8 -5.87 -0.75 -54.13
CA PHE A 8 -5.71 0.55 -53.45
C PHE A 8 -6.04 1.73 -54.38
N ILE A 9 -6.85 2.68 -53.89
CA ILE A 9 -6.90 4.05 -54.37
C ILE A 9 -6.63 4.98 -53.19
N ASN A 10 -5.58 5.77 -53.33
CA ASN A 10 -5.15 6.83 -52.43
C ASN A 10 -6.00 8.08 -52.72
N LEU A 11 -6.80 8.54 -51.75
CA LEU A 11 -7.50 9.83 -51.84
C LEU A 11 -7.26 10.62 -50.56
N SER A 12 -6.32 11.56 -50.68
CA SER A 12 -6.02 12.58 -49.67
C SER A 12 -7.13 13.63 -49.66
N ALA A 13 -8.00 13.59 -48.64
CA ALA A 13 -8.96 14.64 -48.36
C ALA A 13 -8.43 15.55 -47.25
N LYS A 14 -8.02 16.77 -47.62
CA LYS A 14 -7.63 17.85 -46.73
C LYS A 14 -8.82 18.28 -45.87
N VAL A 15 -8.73 18.09 -44.56
CA VAL A 15 -9.61 18.72 -43.57
C VAL A 15 -9.32 20.23 -43.52
N PRO A 16 -10.35 21.12 -43.53
CA PRO A 16 -10.14 22.56 -43.58
C PRO A 16 -9.55 23.12 -42.27
N LYS A 17 -8.59 24.03 -42.40
CA LYS A 17 -7.99 24.80 -41.29
C LYS A 17 -9.06 25.68 -40.64
N LYS A 18 -9.25 25.52 -39.32
CA LYS A 18 -9.98 26.48 -38.48
C LYS A 18 -9.30 27.86 -38.52
N PRO A 19 -10.06 28.97 -38.36
CA PRO A 19 -9.54 30.32 -38.50
C PRO A 19 -8.51 30.65 -37.42
N ASN A 20 -7.44 31.29 -37.85
CA ASN A 20 -6.37 31.79 -37.01
C ASN A 20 -6.87 33.01 -36.23
N THR A 21 -7.13 32.85 -34.93
CA THR A 21 -7.43 33.97 -34.02
C THR A 21 -6.34 34.05 -32.95
N GLY A 22 -5.60 35.16 -32.97
CA GLY A 22 -4.91 35.75 -31.81
C GLY A 22 -3.70 35.02 -31.22
N LYS A 23 -2.49 35.54 -31.50
CA LYS A 23 -1.24 35.19 -30.81
C LYS A 23 -1.22 35.64 -29.34
N ASN A 24 -0.60 34.80 -28.51
CA ASN A 24 0.05 35.04 -27.21
C ASN A 24 -0.80 35.23 -25.94
N ALA A 25 -1.35 34.13 -25.42
CA ALA A 25 -1.32 33.84 -23.98
C ALA A 25 -0.47 32.56 -23.81
N GLY A 26 0.59 32.61 -23.01
CA GLY A 26 1.48 31.45 -22.82
C GLY A 26 0.70 30.20 -22.36
N SER A 27 1.17 29.01 -22.74
CA SER A 27 0.56 27.74 -22.32
C SER A 27 0.39 27.70 -20.79
N PRO A 28 -0.75 27.19 -20.26
CA PRO A 28 -0.97 27.13 -18.83
C PRO A 28 0.14 26.36 -18.09
N ILE A 29 0.63 26.93 -16.97
CA ILE A 29 1.72 26.36 -16.18
C ILE A 29 1.22 25.49 -15.02
N ASP A 30 2.12 24.66 -14.47
CA ASP A 30 1.88 23.90 -13.23
C ASP A 30 2.02 24.82 -12.01
N THR A 31 1.26 24.56 -10.93
CA THR A 31 1.36 25.25 -9.63
C THR A 31 2.78 25.36 -9.08
N LYS A 32 3.66 24.38 -9.35
CA LYS A 32 5.08 24.44 -8.93
C LYS A 32 5.88 25.55 -9.60
N GLN A 33 5.35 26.13 -10.67
CA GLN A 33 5.96 27.25 -11.40
C GLN A 33 5.30 28.58 -11.04
N ALA A 34 4.34 28.60 -10.10
CA ALA A 34 3.75 29.83 -9.60
C ALA A 34 4.80 30.67 -8.85
N LEU A 35 4.66 31.99 -8.90
CA LEU A 35 5.51 32.93 -8.17
C LEU A 35 5.30 32.83 -6.65
N PHE A 36 4.11 32.37 -6.23
CA PHE A 36 3.79 32.03 -4.85
C PHE A 36 2.75 30.91 -4.81
N SER A 37 2.85 30.05 -3.81
CA SER A 37 1.87 29.02 -3.45
C SER A 37 1.76 28.96 -1.94
N SER A 38 0.56 29.08 -1.38
CA SER A 38 0.34 28.84 0.05
C SER A 38 0.31 27.33 0.36
N LYS A 39 0.54 26.99 1.63
CA LYS A 39 0.02 25.72 2.18
C LYS A 39 -1.52 25.76 2.21
N LEU A 40 -2.14 24.64 2.54
CA LEU A 40 -3.58 24.59 2.84
C LEU A 40 -3.91 25.57 3.98
N ILE A 41 -4.92 26.41 3.77
CA ILE A 41 -5.45 27.32 4.78
C ILE A 41 -6.82 26.80 5.20
N THR A 42 -7.00 26.60 6.50
CA THR A 42 -8.25 26.22 7.17
C THR A 42 -8.51 27.16 8.35
N THR A 43 -9.65 27.01 9.01
CA THR A 43 -9.92 27.72 10.28
C THR A 43 -9.00 27.30 11.44
N ALA A 44 -8.22 26.23 11.29
CA ALA A 44 -7.15 25.89 12.24
C ALA A 44 -5.83 26.62 11.93
N THR A 45 -5.71 27.27 10.77
CA THR A 45 -4.53 28.08 10.44
C THR A 45 -4.54 29.35 11.28
N GLU A 46 -3.42 29.71 11.89
CA GLU A 46 -3.29 30.91 12.72
C GLU A 46 -3.81 32.15 11.96
N GLY A 47 -4.81 32.84 12.54
CA GLY A 47 -5.45 34.01 11.93
C GLY A 47 -6.27 33.73 10.67
N HIS A 48 -6.54 32.45 10.35
CA HIS A 48 -7.24 31.98 9.15
C HIS A 48 -6.63 32.48 7.83
N ALA A 49 -5.35 32.86 7.83
CA ALA A 49 -4.72 33.55 6.72
C ALA A 49 -3.20 33.37 6.65
N VAL A 50 -2.62 33.74 5.51
CA VAL A 50 -1.18 33.75 5.27
C VAL A 50 -0.75 35.07 4.63
N LYS A 51 0.45 35.53 4.96
CA LYS A 51 1.08 36.65 4.26
C LYS A 51 1.62 36.17 2.91
N VAL A 52 1.19 36.82 1.83
CA VAL A 52 1.63 36.54 0.48
C VAL A 52 2.67 37.58 0.06
N ARG A 53 3.80 37.10 -0.46
CA ARG A 53 4.81 37.92 -1.14
C ARG A 53 5.28 37.20 -2.40
N ALA A 54 5.26 37.90 -3.54
CA ALA A 54 5.68 37.34 -4.82
C ALA A 54 6.54 38.35 -5.60
N ASN A 55 7.69 37.91 -6.12
CA ASN A 55 8.51 38.74 -7.00
C ASN A 55 7.84 38.85 -8.37
N ILE A 56 7.54 40.08 -8.78
CA ILE A 56 6.82 40.40 -10.02
C ILE A 56 7.63 41.33 -10.93
N LYS A 57 8.95 41.43 -10.73
CA LYS A 57 9.81 42.28 -11.56
C LYS A 57 9.71 41.86 -13.04
N GLY A 58 9.23 42.78 -13.87
CA GLY A 58 9.06 42.56 -15.31
C GLY A 58 7.85 41.72 -15.72
N VAL A 59 6.96 41.36 -14.77
CA VAL A 59 5.75 40.57 -15.04
C VAL A 59 4.69 41.43 -15.72
N LYS A 60 4.25 41.04 -16.92
CA LYS A 60 3.20 41.78 -17.66
C LYS A 60 1.78 41.38 -17.26
N ASN A 61 1.59 40.13 -16.83
CA ASN A 61 0.28 39.59 -16.48
C ASN A 61 0.37 39.03 -15.07
N LEU A 62 -0.47 39.50 -14.15
CA LEU A 62 -0.53 39.01 -12.79
C LEU A 62 -1.82 38.21 -12.60
N TYR A 63 -1.69 36.96 -12.20
CA TYR A 63 -2.82 36.08 -11.89
C TYR A 63 -2.86 35.84 -10.38
N LEU A 64 -3.98 36.18 -9.76
CA LEU A 64 -4.35 35.81 -8.39
C LEU A 64 -5.35 34.68 -8.44
N ILE A 65 -5.04 33.56 -7.82
CA ILE A 65 -5.81 32.33 -7.97
C ILE A 65 -6.10 31.78 -6.58
N VAL A 66 -7.36 31.41 -6.35
CA VAL A 66 -7.77 30.66 -5.17
C VAL A 66 -8.29 29.31 -5.62
N SER A 67 -7.78 28.23 -5.03
CA SER A 67 -8.32 26.88 -5.24
C SER A 67 -8.96 26.34 -3.96
N ASP A 68 -9.88 25.41 -4.16
CA ASP A 68 -10.38 24.52 -3.11
C ASP A 68 -9.19 23.79 -2.48
N GLY A 69 -9.23 23.65 -1.16
CA GLY A 69 -8.22 22.98 -0.35
C GLY A 69 -8.39 21.47 -0.28
N GLY A 70 -9.47 20.92 -0.83
CA GLY A 70 -9.70 19.50 -1.01
C GLY A 70 -10.91 18.95 -0.25
N ASN A 71 -11.78 19.81 0.30
CA ASN A 71 -12.96 19.41 1.08
C ASN A 71 -14.29 19.85 0.45
N SER A 72 -14.29 20.19 -0.85
CA SER A 72 -15.38 20.80 -1.62
C SER A 72 -15.47 22.31 -1.45
N TYR A 73 -15.60 23.02 -2.57
CA TYR A 73 -15.64 24.47 -2.62
C TYR A 73 -16.85 25.15 -1.95
N SER A 74 -17.83 24.42 -1.41
CA SER A 74 -19.12 24.98 -0.96
C SER A 74 -19.04 26.11 0.08
N CYS A 75 -18.02 26.11 0.95
CA CYS A 75 -17.82 27.12 2.00
C CYS A 75 -16.50 27.89 1.80
N ASP A 76 -15.92 27.85 0.60
CA ASP A 76 -14.57 28.38 0.31
C ASP A 76 -14.61 29.84 -0.13
N TRP A 77 -15.10 30.69 0.77
CA TRP A 77 -15.07 32.13 0.60
C TRP A 77 -13.68 32.62 1.01
N ALA A 78 -13.09 33.45 0.17
CA ALA A 78 -11.68 33.78 0.28
C ALA A 78 -11.43 35.25 -0.04
N ASP A 79 -10.53 35.85 0.72
CA ASP A 79 -10.19 37.25 0.61
C ASP A 79 -8.71 37.42 0.28
N TRP A 80 -8.45 38.21 -0.76
CA TRP A 80 -7.16 38.88 -0.93
C TRP A 80 -7.25 40.21 -0.20
N ALA A 81 -6.91 40.22 1.09
CA ALA A 81 -6.90 41.41 1.94
C ALA A 81 -5.66 42.28 1.66
N TYR A 82 -5.89 43.59 1.54
CA TYR A 82 -4.85 44.59 1.33
C TYR A 82 -3.90 44.33 0.14
N PRO A 83 -4.37 43.86 -1.03
CA PRO A 83 -3.50 43.47 -2.12
C PRO A 83 -2.83 44.71 -2.73
N ARG A 84 -1.50 44.68 -2.85
CA ARG A 84 -0.70 45.84 -3.25
C ARG A 84 0.53 45.46 -4.06
N LEU A 85 0.94 46.37 -4.94
CA LEU A 85 2.14 46.29 -5.77
C LEU A 85 3.17 47.27 -5.22
N ILE A 86 4.41 46.81 -5.06
CA ILE A 86 5.54 47.60 -4.54
C ILE A 86 6.46 47.94 -5.70
N GLY A 87 6.66 49.24 -5.95
CA GLY A 87 7.60 49.78 -6.94
C GLY A 87 9.06 49.69 -6.49
N SER A 88 9.99 49.78 -7.43
CA SER A 88 11.44 49.78 -7.15
C SER A 88 11.90 50.93 -6.23
N ASN A 89 11.14 52.02 -6.18
CA ASN A 89 11.32 53.16 -5.28
C ASN A 89 10.60 53.01 -3.91
N GLY A 90 10.00 51.84 -3.63
CA GLY A 90 9.22 51.59 -2.41
C GLY A 90 7.79 52.12 -2.42
N LYS A 91 7.36 52.83 -3.48
CA LYS A 91 5.98 53.30 -3.62
C LYS A 91 5.04 52.12 -3.70
N THR A 92 3.95 52.20 -2.94
CA THR A 92 2.91 51.18 -2.89
C THR A 92 1.70 51.62 -3.70
N THR A 93 1.19 50.74 -4.56
CA THR A 93 -0.05 50.92 -5.31
C THR A 93 -1.05 49.84 -4.89
N LYS A 94 -2.28 50.21 -4.51
CA LYS A 94 -3.32 49.21 -4.20
C LYS A 94 -3.73 48.51 -5.49
N LEU A 95 -3.83 47.19 -5.46
CA LEU A 95 -4.26 46.43 -6.62
C LEU A 95 -5.74 46.68 -6.96
N THR A 96 -6.55 47.05 -5.96
CA THR A 96 -7.95 47.44 -6.10
C THR A 96 -8.17 48.75 -6.85
N ASP A 97 -7.13 49.58 -7.02
CA ASP A 97 -7.19 50.82 -7.79
C ASP A 97 -6.94 50.56 -9.30
N LEU A 98 -6.56 49.32 -9.65
CA LEU A 98 -6.40 48.87 -11.03
C LEU A 98 -7.63 48.07 -11.47
N ASN A 99 -7.91 48.13 -12.77
CA ASN A 99 -8.93 47.27 -13.37
C ASN A 99 -8.31 45.92 -13.72
N TRP A 100 -8.91 44.83 -13.22
CA TRP A 100 -8.60 43.50 -13.73
C TRP A 100 -9.10 43.35 -15.16
N LYS A 101 -8.46 42.46 -15.92
CA LYS A 101 -8.88 42.06 -17.26
C LYS A 101 -9.93 40.96 -17.22
N ILE A 102 -9.76 40.00 -16.31
CA ILE A 102 -10.67 38.87 -16.09
C ILE A 102 -10.79 38.65 -14.59
N ALA A 103 -12.01 38.44 -14.10
CA ALA A 103 -12.23 37.92 -12.77
C ALA A 103 -13.34 36.85 -12.83
N LYS A 104 -13.02 35.64 -12.38
CA LYS A 104 -13.94 34.50 -12.33
C LYS A 104 -13.89 33.88 -10.94
N SER A 105 -15.05 33.43 -10.47
CA SER A 105 -15.24 32.81 -9.17
C SER A 105 -16.12 31.56 -9.34
N GLY A 106 -15.90 30.54 -8.52
CA GLY A 106 -16.66 29.28 -8.57
C GLY A 106 -18.13 29.45 -8.16
N TRP A 107 -18.38 30.37 -7.23
CA TRP A 107 -19.71 30.80 -6.81
C TRP A 107 -19.69 32.31 -6.53
N GLY A 108 -20.84 32.98 -6.66
CA GLY A 108 -20.92 34.44 -6.55
C GLY A 108 -20.08 35.15 -7.62
N LYS A 109 -19.49 36.30 -7.26
CA LYS A 109 -18.57 37.05 -8.13
C LYS A 109 -17.38 37.54 -7.32
N ALA A 110 -16.22 37.67 -7.96
CA ALA A 110 -15.11 38.40 -7.36
C ALA A 110 -15.48 39.89 -7.27
N GLN A 111 -15.30 40.48 -6.10
CA GLN A 111 -15.75 41.84 -5.80
C GLN A 111 -14.65 42.64 -5.10
N ILE A 112 -14.54 43.92 -5.46
CA ILE A 112 -13.66 44.87 -4.77
C ILE A 112 -14.38 45.37 -3.52
N ASN A 113 -13.71 45.33 -2.37
CA ASN A 113 -14.17 45.80 -1.06
C ASN A 113 -15.45 45.14 -0.54
N LYS A 114 -15.82 43.99 -1.10
CA LYS A 114 -16.92 43.14 -0.65
C LYS A 114 -16.53 41.68 -0.80
N ASN A 115 -17.05 40.81 0.07
CA ASN A 115 -16.89 39.37 -0.10
C ASN A 115 -17.68 38.85 -1.32
N CYS A 116 -17.53 37.58 -1.67
CA CYS A 116 -18.13 37.03 -2.90
C CYS A 116 -19.67 37.01 -2.90
N GLY A 117 -20.30 37.05 -1.72
CA GLY A 117 -21.74 37.20 -1.51
C GLY A 117 -22.24 38.64 -1.44
N GLY A 118 -21.36 39.64 -1.47
CA GLY A 118 -21.70 41.07 -1.45
C GLY A 118 -21.75 41.73 -0.06
N GLY A 119 -21.35 41.00 1.00
CA GLY A 119 -21.16 41.52 2.36
C GLY A 119 -19.77 42.13 2.59
N PRO A 120 -19.47 42.57 3.83
CA PRO A 120 -18.14 43.10 4.17
C PRO A 120 -17.06 42.00 4.11
N LEU A 121 -15.83 42.39 3.78
CA LEU A 121 -14.65 41.53 3.84
C LEU A 121 -14.22 41.35 5.30
N LYS A 122 -14.13 40.11 5.78
CA LYS A 122 -13.72 39.81 7.16
C LYS A 122 -12.90 38.53 7.22
N ILE A 123 -11.77 38.55 7.91
CA ILE A 123 -10.94 37.36 8.14
C ILE A 123 -10.79 37.16 9.64
N ASN A 124 -11.13 35.96 10.14
CA ASN A 124 -11.04 35.61 11.55
C ASN A 124 -11.72 36.63 12.49
N GLY A 125 -12.86 37.18 12.07
CA GLY A 125 -13.64 38.19 12.81
C GLY A 125 -13.17 39.63 12.62
N GLU A 126 -11.98 39.84 12.06
CA GLU A 126 -11.40 41.17 11.83
C GLU A 126 -11.89 41.79 10.52
N ASP A 127 -12.25 43.08 10.57
CA ASP A 127 -12.71 43.83 9.39
C ASP A 127 -11.57 44.17 8.44
N ILE A 128 -11.75 43.87 7.16
CA ILE A 128 -10.81 44.20 6.09
C ILE A 128 -11.30 45.44 5.34
N THR A 129 -10.61 46.57 5.55
CA THR A 129 -11.05 47.87 5.03
C THR A 129 -10.98 48.01 3.51
N TYR A 130 -10.11 47.25 2.84
CA TYR A 130 -10.09 47.14 1.39
C TYR A 130 -9.44 45.82 0.94
N GLY A 131 -9.92 45.28 -0.18
CA GLY A 131 -9.45 43.99 -0.69
C GLY A 131 -10.28 43.47 -1.84
N ILE A 132 -10.07 42.21 -2.18
CA ILE A 132 -10.82 41.52 -3.21
C ILE A 132 -11.38 40.22 -2.62
N GLY A 133 -12.70 40.15 -2.49
CA GLY A 133 -13.40 38.96 -2.03
C GLY A 133 -13.78 38.06 -3.19
N THR A 134 -13.62 36.76 -3.02
CA THR A 134 -13.86 35.75 -4.05
C THR A 134 -14.27 34.41 -3.42
N HIS A 135 -14.49 33.42 -4.26
CA HIS A 135 -14.90 32.08 -3.89
C HIS A 135 -14.14 31.07 -4.72
N ALA A 136 -13.55 30.06 -4.09
CA ALA A 136 -12.81 29.03 -4.80
C ALA A 136 -13.74 28.21 -5.72
N ASN A 137 -13.30 27.67 -6.86
CA ASN A 137 -12.06 28.01 -7.56
C ASN A 137 -12.19 29.37 -8.25
N SER A 138 -11.23 30.27 -8.08
CA SER A 138 -11.23 31.60 -8.69
C SER A 138 -9.93 31.94 -9.42
N VAL A 139 -10.04 32.81 -10.42
CA VAL A 139 -8.92 33.40 -11.15
C VAL A 139 -9.21 34.88 -11.38
N ILE A 140 -8.30 35.73 -10.92
CA ILE A 140 -8.32 37.18 -11.14
C ILE A 140 -7.05 37.55 -11.88
N HIS A 141 -7.19 38.09 -13.08
CA HIS A 141 -6.10 38.41 -13.99
C HIS A 141 -6.02 39.91 -14.18
N TYR A 142 -4.87 40.48 -13.85
CA TYR A 142 -4.48 41.85 -14.15
C TYR A 142 -3.47 41.89 -15.29
N GLU A 143 -3.65 42.82 -16.20
CA GLU A 143 -2.59 43.24 -17.13
C GLU A 143 -1.93 44.47 -16.51
N LEU A 144 -0.66 44.36 -16.11
CA LEU A 144 0.04 45.45 -15.42
C LEU A 144 0.38 46.58 -16.41
N PRO A 145 0.42 47.85 -15.97
CA PRO A 145 0.72 48.99 -16.84
C PRO A 145 2.01 48.79 -17.64
N LYS A 146 2.01 49.17 -18.92
CA LYS A 146 3.23 49.09 -19.74
C LYS A 146 4.34 49.92 -19.10
N ASN A 147 5.53 49.33 -18.97
CA ASN A 147 6.72 49.93 -18.35
C ASN A 147 6.57 50.25 -16.86
N HIS A 148 5.72 49.54 -16.12
CA HIS A 148 5.67 49.66 -14.66
C HIS A 148 7.03 49.32 -14.01
N ASP A 149 7.26 49.86 -12.82
CA ASP A 149 8.46 49.64 -12.00
C ASP A 149 8.22 48.68 -10.81
N PHE A 150 7.05 48.03 -10.76
CA PHE A 150 6.72 47.05 -9.71
C PHE A 150 7.70 45.87 -9.66
N ILE A 151 8.14 45.55 -8.44
CA ILE A 151 9.07 44.46 -8.13
C ILE A 151 8.45 43.38 -7.24
N GLU A 152 7.44 43.71 -6.43
CA GLU A 152 6.84 42.76 -5.49
C GLU A 152 5.31 42.94 -5.39
N PHE A 153 4.59 41.84 -5.31
CA PHE A 153 3.18 41.80 -4.90
C PHE A 153 3.09 41.35 -3.44
N GLN A 154 2.25 42.03 -2.66
CA GLN A 154 1.95 41.66 -1.28
C GLN A 154 0.44 41.61 -1.01
N ALA A 155 0.01 40.67 -0.18
CA ALA A 155 -1.36 40.60 0.35
C ALA A 155 -1.40 39.82 1.68
N LEU A 156 -2.48 39.94 2.43
CA LEU A 156 -2.90 38.93 3.41
C LEU A 156 -3.99 38.09 2.73
N ALA A 157 -3.78 36.79 2.59
CA ALA A 157 -4.71 35.91 1.89
C ALA A 157 -5.33 34.94 2.90
N GLY A 158 -6.65 34.92 3.03
CA GLY A 158 -7.32 34.14 4.07
C GLY A 158 -8.77 33.80 3.78
N ILE A 159 -9.35 33.00 4.67
CA ILE A 159 -10.75 32.56 4.60
C ILE A 159 -11.65 33.70 5.07
N ASP A 160 -12.61 34.10 4.22
CA ASP A 160 -13.62 35.09 4.58
C ASP A 160 -14.60 34.51 5.62
N ASN A 161 -15.08 35.35 6.54
CA ASN A 161 -16.08 34.96 7.53
C ASN A 161 -17.40 34.49 6.91
N GLY A 162 -17.75 34.94 5.70
CA GLY A 162 -18.88 34.39 4.95
C GLY A 162 -18.74 32.89 4.68
N GLY A 163 -17.52 32.37 4.58
CA GLY A 163 -17.23 30.94 4.49
C GLY A 163 -17.05 30.32 5.87
N SER A 164 -16.15 30.87 6.69
CA SER A 164 -15.80 30.26 7.99
C SER A 164 -16.91 30.30 9.05
N ASN A 165 -17.94 31.14 8.90
CA ASN A 165 -19.12 31.11 9.78
C ASN A 165 -20.12 30.01 9.37
N GLN A 166 -19.94 29.39 8.20
CA GLN A 166 -20.77 28.27 7.76
C GLN A 166 -20.21 26.97 8.36
N LYS A 167 -21.11 26.07 8.82
CA LYS A 167 -20.74 24.73 9.32
C LYS A 167 -19.60 24.77 10.37
N SER A 168 -19.63 25.78 11.24
CA SER A 168 -18.62 26.02 12.27
C SER A 168 -17.18 26.16 11.71
N GLY A 169 -17.03 26.53 10.45
CA GLY A 169 -15.74 26.76 9.80
C GLY A 169 -14.98 25.49 9.40
N THR A 170 -15.55 24.31 9.66
CA THR A 170 -14.92 23.01 9.37
C THR A 170 -14.87 22.66 7.88
N GLN A 171 -15.65 23.37 7.07
CA GLN A 171 -15.77 23.13 5.63
C GLN A 171 -15.10 24.20 4.76
N SER A 172 -14.43 25.20 5.35
CA SER A 172 -13.65 26.18 4.57
C SER A 172 -12.21 25.74 4.47
N SER A 173 -11.74 25.44 3.26
CA SER A 173 -10.33 25.14 3.02
C SER A 173 -9.88 25.67 1.67
N VAL A 174 -8.82 26.48 1.64
CA VAL A 174 -8.37 27.13 0.40
C VAL A 174 -6.86 27.14 0.24
N GLN A 175 -6.40 27.24 -1.00
CA GLN A 175 -5.01 27.56 -1.32
C GLN A 175 -4.93 28.77 -2.24
N PHE A 176 -3.90 29.59 -2.04
CA PHE A 176 -3.67 30.82 -2.78
C PHE A 176 -2.42 30.72 -3.64
N PHE A 177 -2.52 31.18 -4.88
CA PHE A 177 -1.42 31.23 -5.82
C PHE A 177 -1.29 32.60 -6.47
N VAL A 178 -0.05 32.99 -6.75
CA VAL A 178 0.29 34.17 -7.55
C VAL A 178 1.15 33.71 -8.72
N SER A 179 0.83 34.14 -9.94
CA SER A 179 1.52 33.67 -11.14
C SER A 179 1.66 34.75 -12.22
N ASP A 180 2.68 34.64 -13.07
CA ASP A 180 2.88 35.48 -14.26
C ASP A 180 2.19 34.91 -15.52
N LYS A 181 1.69 33.68 -15.44
CA LYS A 181 1.00 32.94 -16.51
C LYS A 181 -0.28 32.27 -15.99
N PRO A 182 -1.25 31.95 -16.87
CA PRO A 182 -2.41 31.17 -16.47
C PRO A 182 -1.98 29.83 -15.85
N ILE A 183 -2.60 29.41 -14.75
CA ILE A 183 -2.42 28.05 -14.21
C ILE A 183 -3.51 27.14 -14.80
N ASN A 184 -3.18 25.87 -15.06
CA ASN A 184 -4.16 24.89 -15.52
C ASN A 184 -5.14 24.47 -14.40
N MET A 185 -6.21 25.26 -14.21
CA MET A 185 -7.24 25.00 -13.19
C MET A 185 -7.97 23.67 -13.37
N ALA A 186 -8.09 23.15 -14.60
CA ALA A 186 -8.71 21.85 -14.85
C ALA A 186 -7.84 20.67 -14.35
N LYS A 187 -6.53 20.87 -14.18
CA LYS A 187 -5.63 19.89 -13.55
C LYS A 187 -5.62 20.02 -12.02
N LEU A 188 -5.82 21.22 -11.49
CA LEU A 188 -6.00 21.50 -10.04
C LEU A 188 -7.32 20.92 -9.52
N ALA A 189 -8.45 21.22 -10.16
CA ALA A 189 -9.77 20.77 -9.73
C ALA A 189 -9.97 19.24 -9.90
N ASN A 190 -9.29 18.60 -10.86
CA ASN A 190 -9.40 17.14 -11.09
C ASN A 190 -8.48 16.29 -10.20
N ILE A 191 -7.61 16.88 -9.38
CA ILE A 191 -6.80 16.13 -8.41
C ILE A 191 -7.54 15.94 -7.08
N GLN A 192 -8.55 16.76 -6.77
CA GLN A 192 -9.24 16.74 -5.49
C GLN A 192 -10.77 16.54 -5.54
N GLN A 193 -11.43 16.70 -6.70
CA GLN A 193 -12.86 16.41 -6.76
C GLN A 193 -13.15 14.90 -6.75
N GLY A 194 -13.57 14.42 -5.58
CA GLY A 194 -14.18 13.10 -5.38
C GLY A 194 -13.73 12.39 -4.11
N LEU A 195 -12.59 12.79 -3.51
CA LEU A 195 -12.12 12.21 -2.26
C LEU A 195 -12.92 12.82 -1.09
N PRO A 196 -13.62 12.02 -0.28
CA PRO A 196 -14.32 12.48 0.91
C PRO A 196 -13.32 13.03 1.93
N ASN A 197 -13.73 14.00 2.75
CA ASN A 197 -12.90 14.63 3.80
C ASN A 197 -12.68 13.69 4.99
N THR A 198 -11.98 12.59 4.75
CA THR A 198 -11.54 11.61 5.74
C THR A 198 -10.21 11.02 5.28
N ASP A 199 -9.36 10.69 6.24
CA ASP A 199 -8.03 10.11 6.07
C ASP A 199 -8.04 8.57 6.15
N HIS A 200 -9.23 7.98 6.29
CA HIS A 200 -9.45 6.55 6.37
C HIS A 200 -10.91 6.21 6.02
N TYR A 201 -11.17 4.93 5.75
CA TYR A 201 -12.52 4.42 5.58
C TYR A 201 -13.19 4.23 6.96
N PRO A 202 -14.39 4.76 7.21
CA PRO A 202 -15.06 4.62 8.50
C PRO A 202 -15.31 3.15 8.87
N ALA A 203 -14.83 2.74 10.05
CA ALA A 203 -14.86 1.33 10.46
C ALA A 203 -16.29 0.76 10.56
N ASP A 204 -17.26 1.60 10.93
CA ASP A 204 -18.68 1.27 11.07
C ASP A 204 -19.41 1.09 9.72
N GLN A 205 -18.77 1.45 8.60
CA GLN A 205 -19.33 1.29 7.25
C GLN A 205 -18.86 0.02 6.54
N PHE A 206 -17.91 -0.72 7.13
CA PHE A 206 -17.50 -2.00 6.56
C PHE A 206 -18.63 -3.03 6.64
N ILE A 207 -18.77 -3.81 5.58
CA ILE A 207 -19.55 -5.03 5.61
C ILE A 207 -18.61 -6.17 5.96
N ILE A 208 -18.93 -6.88 7.03
CA ILE A 208 -18.14 -7.95 7.62
C ILE A 208 -19.03 -9.14 7.97
N GLN A 209 -18.42 -10.32 8.11
CA GLN A 209 -19.07 -11.53 8.63
C GLN A 209 -19.78 -11.29 9.97
N ASP A 210 -20.94 -11.94 10.14
CA ASP A 210 -21.78 -11.78 11.33
C ASP A 210 -21.02 -12.07 12.64
N GLY A 211 -21.34 -11.33 13.69
CA GLY A 211 -20.74 -11.49 15.02
C GLY A 211 -19.33 -10.91 15.18
N LEU A 212 -18.73 -10.36 14.12
CA LEU A 212 -17.48 -9.60 14.20
C LEU A 212 -17.72 -8.09 14.30
N GLU A 213 -16.72 -7.36 14.78
CA GLU A 213 -16.62 -5.91 14.72
C GLU A 213 -15.32 -5.48 14.04
N VAL A 214 -15.35 -4.28 13.45
CA VAL A 214 -14.17 -3.59 12.93
C VAL A 214 -13.97 -2.33 13.76
N LYS A 215 -12.77 -2.14 14.29
CA LYS A 215 -12.37 -0.91 14.99
C LYS A 215 -11.17 -0.31 14.30
N LEU A 216 -11.16 1.02 14.15
CA LEU A 216 -9.94 1.73 13.77
C LEU A 216 -8.94 1.55 14.92
N TRP A 217 -7.78 0.95 14.62
CA TRP A 217 -6.73 0.73 15.60
C TRP A 217 -5.67 1.83 15.51
N ALA A 218 -5.25 2.21 14.31
CA ALA A 218 -4.29 3.30 14.10
C ALA A 218 -4.53 3.98 12.74
N LYS A 219 -4.04 5.20 12.59
CA LYS A 219 -4.02 5.91 11.30
C LYS A 219 -2.92 6.95 11.21
N SER A 220 -2.72 7.52 10.02
CA SER A 220 -1.91 8.73 9.85
C SER A 220 -2.35 9.83 10.84
N PRO A 221 -1.42 10.60 11.42
CA PRO A 221 0.01 10.69 11.07
C PRO A 221 0.93 9.72 11.82
N LEU A 222 0.42 8.66 12.48
CA LEU A 222 1.29 7.68 13.16
C LEU A 222 2.23 6.96 12.18
N PHE A 223 1.76 6.71 10.96
CA PHE A 223 2.50 6.17 9.81
C PHE A 223 1.84 6.67 8.51
N PHE A 224 2.45 6.41 7.37
CA PHE A 224 1.97 6.86 6.06
C PHE A 224 2.12 5.77 4.98
N ASN A 225 1.10 5.61 4.13
CA ASN A 225 1.08 4.67 3.01
C ASN A 225 1.68 3.27 3.34
N PRO A 226 1.02 2.47 4.20
CA PRO A 226 1.55 1.18 4.63
C PRO A 226 1.62 0.19 3.45
N THR A 227 2.82 -0.23 3.06
CA THR A 227 3.05 -1.26 2.02
C THR A 227 2.87 -2.67 2.59
N ASN A 228 3.35 -2.90 3.80
CA ASN A 228 3.33 -4.16 4.54
C ASN A 228 3.53 -3.87 6.04
N MET A 229 3.13 -4.79 6.90
CA MET A 229 3.27 -4.72 8.34
C MET A 229 3.56 -6.09 8.98
N ASP A 230 4.07 -6.08 10.21
CA ASP A 230 4.14 -7.27 11.08
C ASP A 230 3.86 -6.86 12.53
N ILE A 231 3.42 -7.80 13.37
CA ILE A 231 3.02 -7.55 14.76
C ILE A 231 3.93 -8.32 15.70
N ASP A 232 4.72 -7.62 16.51
CA ASP A 232 5.64 -8.28 17.43
C ASP A 232 4.93 -8.88 18.65
N TYR A 233 5.68 -9.66 19.45
CA TYR A 233 5.15 -10.33 20.65
C TYR A 233 4.64 -9.39 21.75
N LYS A 234 4.92 -8.08 21.65
CA LYS A 234 4.39 -7.05 22.56
C LYS A 234 3.13 -6.39 22.01
N GLY A 235 2.67 -6.78 20.82
CA GLY A 235 1.49 -6.21 20.17
C GLY A 235 1.77 -4.91 19.41
N ARG A 236 3.04 -4.52 19.25
CA ARG A 236 3.40 -3.33 18.46
C ARG A 236 3.34 -3.69 16.99
N ILE A 237 2.79 -2.80 16.17
CA ILE A 237 2.73 -3.00 14.71
C ILE A 237 3.87 -2.24 14.06
N TRP A 238 4.65 -2.96 13.27
CA TRP A 238 5.79 -2.46 12.51
C TRP A 238 5.35 -2.27 11.07
N VAL A 239 5.49 -1.06 10.55
CA VAL A 239 4.94 -0.66 9.24
C VAL A 239 6.07 -0.28 8.30
N ALA A 240 6.10 -0.88 7.12
CA ALA A 240 6.90 -0.40 6.00
C ALA A 240 6.14 0.73 5.28
N GLU A 241 6.74 1.91 5.17
CA GLU A 241 6.12 3.05 4.50
C GLU A 241 6.45 3.10 3.00
N GLY A 242 5.48 3.50 2.19
CA GLY A 242 5.60 3.61 0.73
C GLY A 242 5.57 5.04 0.16
N ARG A 243 6.05 6.06 0.88
CA ARG A 243 5.91 7.47 0.47
C ARG A 243 6.73 7.87 -0.77
N ASN A 244 7.73 7.08 -1.15
CA ASN A 244 8.50 7.23 -2.39
C ASN A 244 8.12 6.20 -3.47
N TYR A 245 7.03 5.45 -3.24
CA TYR A 245 6.50 4.52 -4.23
C TYR A 245 6.13 5.26 -5.51
N ARG A 246 6.57 4.72 -6.65
CA ARG A 246 6.27 5.16 -8.04
C ARG A 246 5.56 6.52 -8.19
N GLY A 247 6.31 7.55 -8.57
CA GLY A 247 5.74 8.88 -8.84
C GLY A 247 6.50 9.99 -8.14
N LYS A 248 5.78 10.87 -7.43
CA LYS A 248 6.41 11.98 -6.69
C LYS A 248 7.07 11.42 -5.43
N ARG A 249 8.40 11.41 -5.41
CA ARG A 249 9.18 11.13 -4.19
C ARG A 249 9.04 12.31 -3.24
N THR A 250 8.49 12.04 -2.07
CA THR A 250 8.15 13.06 -1.07
C THR A 250 9.02 12.97 0.18
N GLN A 251 9.78 11.88 0.33
CA GLN A 251 10.68 11.67 1.45
C GLN A 251 12.12 11.60 0.94
N PRO A 252 12.87 12.73 0.89
CA PRO A 252 14.20 12.78 0.28
C PRO A 252 15.25 11.91 1.00
N ASP A 253 15.05 11.64 2.29
CA ASP A 253 15.91 10.78 3.09
C ASP A 253 15.56 9.28 2.97
N GLY A 254 14.64 8.95 2.05
CA GLY A 254 14.12 7.61 1.83
C GLY A 254 12.99 7.22 2.78
N ASP A 255 12.29 6.14 2.46
CA ASP A 255 11.16 5.65 3.26
C ASP A 255 11.64 5.00 4.57
N ARG A 256 10.68 4.61 5.42
CA ARG A 256 10.92 4.26 6.83
C ARG A 256 10.29 2.93 7.20
N ILE A 257 10.85 2.31 8.23
CA ILE A 257 10.13 1.34 9.06
C ILE A 257 9.71 2.07 10.34
N VAL A 258 8.42 2.05 10.64
CA VAL A 258 7.81 2.76 11.78
C VAL A 258 7.22 1.74 12.74
N VAL A 259 7.41 1.96 14.04
CA VAL A 259 6.80 1.17 15.11
C VAL A 259 5.61 1.96 15.64
N VAL A 260 4.44 1.32 15.70
CA VAL A 260 3.17 1.90 16.17
C VAL A 260 2.72 1.10 17.39
N GLU A 261 2.35 1.79 18.46
CA GLU A 261 2.09 1.19 19.76
C GLU A 261 0.87 1.82 20.43
N ASP A 262 0.00 0.95 20.93
CA ASP A 262 -1.06 1.19 21.91
C ASP A 262 -0.44 1.03 23.31
N LYS A 263 -0.12 2.14 23.98
CA LYS A 263 0.67 2.10 25.23
C LYS A 263 -0.19 1.86 26.47
N ASP A 264 -1.42 2.34 26.46
CA ASP A 264 -2.36 2.16 27.57
C ASP A 264 -3.21 0.89 27.46
N GLY A 265 -3.21 0.24 26.29
CA GLY A 265 -3.90 -1.01 26.04
C GLY A 265 -5.40 -0.85 25.86
N ASP A 266 -5.89 0.35 25.53
CA ASP A 266 -7.31 0.62 25.31
C ASP A 266 -7.84 0.06 23.96
N GLY A 267 -6.93 -0.39 23.11
CA GLY A 267 -7.22 -0.95 21.80
C GLY A 267 -7.15 0.05 20.66
N VAL A 268 -6.58 1.23 20.87
CA VAL A 268 -6.29 2.25 19.88
C VAL A 268 -4.84 2.72 20.06
N ALA A 269 -4.04 2.65 19.01
CA ALA A 269 -2.69 3.18 19.07
C ALA A 269 -2.68 4.71 19.10
N GLU A 270 -1.87 5.25 20.00
CA GLU A 270 -1.68 6.67 20.24
C GLU A 270 -0.23 7.12 20.06
N SER A 271 0.70 6.19 19.82
CA SER A 271 2.11 6.50 19.68
C SER A 271 2.80 5.80 18.52
N SER A 272 3.80 6.47 17.95
CA SER A 272 4.70 5.87 16.97
C SER A 272 6.10 6.49 17.02
N HIS A 273 7.08 5.74 16.53
CA HIS A 273 8.43 6.22 16.31
C HIS A 273 9.08 5.49 15.13
N VAL A 274 10.11 6.11 14.55
CA VAL A 274 10.87 5.50 13.44
C VAL A 274 11.85 4.49 14.03
N PHE A 275 11.82 3.25 13.54
CA PHE A 275 12.88 2.28 13.83
C PHE A 275 14.10 2.59 12.98
N VAL A 276 13.96 2.62 11.65
CA VAL A 276 15.04 2.89 10.71
C VAL A 276 14.54 3.67 9.48
N GLN A 277 15.40 4.52 8.93
CA GLN A 277 15.19 5.26 7.69
C GLN A 277 16.46 5.23 6.86
N GLU A 278 16.35 4.86 5.58
CA GLU A 278 17.49 4.83 4.66
C GLU A 278 17.16 5.44 3.31
N LYS A 279 18.10 6.18 2.71
CA LYS A 279 17.94 6.77 1.37
C LYS A 279 17.65 5.74 0.26
N THR A 280 18.07 4.50 0.48
CA THR A 280 17.84 3.36 -0.41
C THR A 280 16.43 2.80 -0.31
N PHE A 281 15.66 3.17 0.71
CA PHE A 281 14.27 2.77 0.87
C PHE A 281 13.41 3.61 -0.07
N ILE A 282 12.91 2.95 -1.11
CA ILE A 282 12.07 3.54 -2.14
C ILE A 282 10.83 2.65 -2.26
N SER A 283 10.02 2.72 -1.20
CA SER A 283 8.88 1.85 -0.90
C SER A 283 9.27 0.38 -0.66
N PRO A 284 9.88 0.06 0.49
CA PRO A 284 10.06 -1.32 0.91
C PRO A 284 8.73 -2.06 0.85
N LEU A 285 8.73 -3.30 0.34
CA LEU A 285 7.52 -4.10 0.14
C LEU A 285 7.40 -5.23 1.15
N GLY A 286 8.25 -5.21 2.19
CA GLY A 286 8.31 -6.26 3.20
C GLY A 286 8.93 -5.76 4.50
N VAL A 287 8.31 -6.09 5.63
CA VAL A 287 8.83 -6.00 6.99
C VAL A 287 8.40 -7.23 7.78
N ALA A 288 9.34 -7.86 8.50
CA ALA A 288 9.05 -8.93 9.45
C ALA A 288 9.86 -8.73 10.73
N VAL A 289 9.30 -9.10 11.88
CA VAL A 289 9.90 -8.93 13.20
C VAL A 289 9.97 -10.26 13.90
N VAL A 290 11.17 -10.83 13.95
CA VAL A 290 11.45 -12.16 14.47
C VAL A 290 12.44 -12.03 15.63
N ASP A 291 11.94 -12.16 16.85
CA ASP A 291 12.70 -11.85 18.07
C ASP A 291 13.25 -10.43 18.07
N ASN A 292 14.57 -10.26 17.94
CA ASN A 292 15.23 -8.97 17.85
C ASN A 292 15.78 -8.70 16.44
N LYS A 293 15.33 -9.46 15.45
CA LYS A 293 15.69 -9.28 14.04
C LYS A 293 14.52 -8.67 13.27
N ILE A 294 14.79 -7.56 12.61
CA ILE A 294 13.84 -6.86 11.74
C ILE A 294 14.32 -7.06 10.30
N ILE A 295 13.54 -7.77 9.50
CA ILE A 295 13.86 -8.12 8.12
C ILE A 295 13.10 -7.19 7.19
N VAL A 296 13.79 -6.52 6.27
CA VAL A 296 13.21 -5.54 5.36
C VAL A 296 13.51 -5.93 3.91
N SER A 297 12.46 -5.96 3.09
CA SER A 297 12.54 -6.23 1.66
C SER A 297 12.60 -4.93 0.86
N GLN A 298 13.79 -4.58 0.39
CA GLN A 298 14.04 -3.41 -0.45
C GLN A 298 15.05 -3.78 -1.54
N PRO A 299 14.60 -4.11 -2.77
CA PRO A 299 15.52 -4.52 -3.83
C PRO A 299 16.61 -3.45 -4.06
N PRO A 300 17.86 -3.88 -4.28
CA PRO A 300 18.26 -5.25 -4.60
C PRO A 300 18.48 -6.20 -3.42
N ASP A 301 18.20 -5.74 -2.19
CA ASP A 301 18.64 -6.38 -0.96
C ASP A 301 17.48 -6.89 -0.09
N LEU A 302 17.71 -8.02 0.57
CA LEU A 302 17.00 -8.43 1.77
C LEU A 302 17.88 -8.04 2.96
N ILE A 303 17.42 -7.09 3.77
CA ILE A 303 18.23 -6.47 4.83
C ILE A 303 17.73 -6.98 6.19
N VAL A 304 18.65 -7.34 7.08
CA VAL A 304 18.36 -7.70 8.47
C VAL A 304 18.99 -6.68 9.40
N TYR A 305 18.16 -6.08 10.24
CA TYR A 305 18.60 -5.29 11.39
C TYR A 305 18.50 -6.17 12.63
N THR A 306 19.53 -6.17 13.47
CA THR A 306 19.49 -6.81 14.79
C THR A 306 19.49 -5.71 15.85
N ASP A 307 18.34 -5.55 16.52
CA ASP A 307 18.13 -4.65 17.66
C ASP A 307 18.75 -5.30 18.91
N VAL A 308 19.97 -4.92 19.22
CA VAL A 308 20.80 -5.57 20.26
C VAL A 308 20.28 -5.22 21.65
N ASN A 309 19.87 -3.96 21.87
CA ASN A 309 19.40 -3.49 23.16
C ASN A 309 17.88 -3.66 23.35
N ARG A 310 17.15 -4.10 22.30
CA ARG A 310 15.71 -4.40 22.28
C ARG A 310 14.84 -3.19 22.59
N ASN A 311 15.28 -1.99 22.23
CA ASN A 311 14.56 -0.73 22.45
C ASN A 311 13.64 -0.35 21.27
N ALA A 312 13.64 -1.13 20.18
CA ALA A 312 12.91 -0.86 18.94
C ALA A 312 13.27 0.48 18.28
N VAL A 313 14.53 0.87 18.34
CA VAL A 313 15.14 1.98 17.60
C VAL A 313 16.44 1.45 16.99
N PHE A 314 16.73 1.77 15.73
CA PHE A 314 18.02 1.39 15.15
C PHE A 314 19.12 2.37 15.57
N ASP A 315 19.89 2.01 16.59
CA ASP A 315 20.97 2.80 17.15
C ASP A 315 22.30 2.50 16.44
N ILE A 316 22.79 3.47 15.66
CA ILE A 316 24.09 3.36 14.99
C ILE A 316 25.20 3.16 16.03
N GLY A 317 25.94 2.06 15.90
CA GLY A 317 27.05 1.69 16.80
C GLY A 317 26.66 0.72 17.91
N VAL A 318 25.36 0.50 18.15
CA VAL A 318 24.85 -0.54 19.05
C VAL A 318 24.28 -1.70 18.23
N ASP A 319 23.44 -1.37 17.25
CA ASP A 319 22.73 -2.34 16.43
C ASP A 319 23.50 -2.76 15.19
N LYS A 320 23.07 -3.88 14.61
CA LYS A 320 23.71 -4.46 13.42
C LYS A 320 22.78 -4.35 12.23
N ARG A 321 23.32 -3.91 11.10
CA ARG A 321 22.67 -3.96 9.79
C ARG A 321 23.44 -4.92 8.90
N GLU A 322 22.73 -5.83 8.25
CA GLU A 322 23.29 -6.87 7.39
C GLU A 322 22.47 -6.99 6.11
N VAL A 323 23.13 -7.09 4.96
CA VAL A 323 22.47 -7.56 3.73
C VAL A 323 22.52 -9.08 3.75
N LEU A 324 21.38 -9.73 4.01
CA LEU A 324 21.29 -11.18 4.15
C LEU A 324 21.40 -11.87 2.79
N LEU A 325 20.67 -11.34 1.80
CA LEU A 325 20.68 -11.79 0.41
C LEU A 325 20.61 -10.55 -0.50
N THR A 326 21.22 -10.64 -1.69
CA THR A 326 21.17 -9.58 -2.71
C THR A 326 21.02 -10.19 -4.11
N GLY A 327 20.67 -9.36 -5.08
CA GLY A 327 20.50 -9.78 -6.49
C GLY A 327 19.04 -9.81 -6.96
N PHE A 328 18.13 -9.23 -6.19
CA PHE A 328 16.73 -9.04 -6.58
C PHE A 328 16.59 -7.83 -7.51
N ASN A 329 15.77 -7.93 -8.55
CA ASN A 329 15.57 -6.85 -9.51
C ASN A 329 14.31 -6.03 -9.20
N GLY A 330 14.25 -4.79 -9.69
CA GLY A 330 13.05 -3.94 -9.59
C GLY A 330 13.03 -3.02 -8.36
N ASN A 331 14.08 -2.22 -8.16
CA ASN A 331 14.29 -1.30 -7.01
C ASN A 331 13.10 -0.41 -6.59
N ASN A 332 12.13 -0.14 -7.47
CA ASN A 332 10.86 0.56 -7.16
C ASN A 332 9.75 -0.01 -8.05
N HIS A 333 9.58 -1.34 -8.00
CA HIS A 333 8.60 -2.08 -8.79
C HIS A 333 7.78 -3.00 -7.88
N ASP A 334 6.46 -2.99 -8.04
CA ASP A 334 5.52 -3.92 -7.37
C ASP A 334 5.72 -5.40 -7.69
N HIS A 335 6.61 -5.78 -8.61
CA HIS A 335 6.85 -7.18 -8.97
C HIS A 335 8.24 -7.62 -8.51
N SER A 336 8.78 -6.92 -7.52
CA SER A 336 10.13 -7.12 -7.01
C SER A 336 10.11 -8.02 -5.77
N LEU A 337 11.08 -7.88 -4.87
CA LEU A 337 11.17 -8.61 -3.60
C LEU A 337 10.10 -8.10 -2.64
N HIS A 338 9.32 -9.03 -2.08
CA HIS A 338 8.17 -8.73 -1.23
C HIS A 338 8.32 -9.27 0.20
N SER A 339 7.22 -9.36 0.94
CA SER A 339 7.19 -9.64 2.38
C SER A 339 7.84 -10.98 2.77
N VAL A 340 8.15 -11.07 4.05
CA VAL A 340 8.83 -12.20 4.69
C VAL A 340 7.95 -12.71 5.82
N THR A 341 7.84 -14.02 5.97
CA THR A 341 7.22 -14.66 7.14
C THR A 341 8.11 -15.78 7.66
N VAL A 342 7.84 -16.27 8.87
CA VAL A 342 8.58 -17.40 9.46
C VAL A 342 7.74 -18.66 9.38
N GLY A 343 8.31 -19.71 8.77
CA GLY A 343 7.65 -21.01 8.71
C GLY A 343 7.83 -21.84 9.98
N PRO A 344 7.08 -22.94 10.13
CA PRO A 344 7.10 -23.77 11.33
C PRO A 344 8.44 -24.50 11.56
N ASN A 345 9.31 -24.55 10.55
CA ASN A 345 10.65 -25.09 10.63
C ASN A 345 11.72 -24.06 11.09
N GLY A 346 11.33 -22.79 11.29
CA GLY A 346 12.19 -21.68 11.70
C GLY A 346 12.94 -20.97 10.58
N GLN A 347 12.65 -21.27 9.31
CA GLN A 347 13.23 -20.57 8.16
C GLN A 347 12.41 -19.33 7.80
N TYR A 348 13.05 -18.38 7.11
CA TYR A 348 12.35 -17.26 6.47
C TYR A 348 11.75 -17.74 5.15
N TYR A 349 10.49 -17.39 4.90
CA TYR A 349 9.73 -17.66 3.69
C TYR A 349 9.42 -16.32 3.03
N LEU A 350 9.71 -16.20 1.74
CA LEU A 350 9.56 -14.95 1.00
C LEU A 350 9.47 -15.22 -0.50
N ASN A 351 9.13 -14.20 -1.27
CA ASN A 351 8.98 -14.28 -2.72
C ASN A 351 9.43 -12.99 -3.43
N PHE A 352 9.64 -13.13 -4.73
CA PHE A 352 9.69 -12.01 -5.65
C PHE A 352 8.84 -12.27 -6.89
N GLY A 353 8.38 -11.20 -7.55
CA GLY A 353 7.63 -11.28 -8.80
C GLY A 353 8.50 -11.43 -10.05
N ASN A 354 7.89 -11.31 -11.23
CA ASN A 354 8.52 -11.57 -12.53
C ASN A 354 9.61 -10.56 -12.95
N LYS A 355 9.98 -9.60 -12.09
CA LYS A 355 11.23 -8.85 -12.23
C LYS A 355 12.46 -9.74 -12.12
N GLY A 356 12.32 -10.91 -11.50
CA GLY A 356 13.35 -11.93 -11.44
C GLY A 356 14.44 -11.62 -10.41
N ALA A 357 15.31 -12.60 -10.21
CA ALA A 357 16.45 -12.49 -9.32
C ALA A 357 17.58 -13.43 -9.76
N GLN A 358 18.82 -13.01 -9.47
CA GLN A 358 19.98 -13.89 -9.46
C GLN A 358 20.64 -13.76 -8.10
N VAL A 359 20.34 -14.70 -7.21
CA VAL A 359 20.69 -14.62 -5.78
C VAL A 359 21.58 -15.79 -5.45
N THR A 360 22.68 -15.52 -4.75
CA THR A 360 23.53 -16.57 -4.19
C THR A 360 23.40 -16.52 -2.67
N ASP A 361 23.07 -17.65 -2.07
CA ASP A 361 23.01 -17.80 -0.63
C ASP A 361 24.41 -17.83 -0.02
N LYS A 362 24.51 -17.84 1.31
CA LYS A 362 25.82 -17.79 1.98
C LYS A 362 26.63 -19.10 1.89
N GLU A 363 26.06 -20.17 1.38
CA GLU A 363 26.76 -21.43 1.09
C GLU A 363 27.22 -21.53 -0.36
N GLY A 364 26.88 -20.54 -1.20
CA GLY A 364 27.21 -20.51 -2.63
C GLY A 364 26.15 -21.14 -3.52
N TRP A 365 24.99 -21.52 -3.00
CA TRP A 365 23.86 -22.00 -3.82
C TRP A 365 23.23 -20.81 -4.56
N GLN A 366 23.13 -20.88 -5.89
CA GLN A 366 22.63 -19.81 -6.74
C GLN A 366 21.25 -20.11 -7.32
N LEU A 367 20.32 -19.17 -7.11
CA LEU A 367 19.06 -19.06 -7.83
C LEU A 367 19.25 -18.30 -9.13
N ASN A 368 18.76 -18.84 -10.23
CA ASN A 368 18.59 -18.15 -11.51
C ASN A 368 17.10 -18.12 -11.86
N ALA A 369 16.49 -16.93 -11.81
CA ALA A 369 15.08 -16.74 -12.15
C ALA A 369 14.89 -15.50 -13.02
N GLY A 370 14.56 -15.73 -14.29
CA GLY A 370 14.25 -14.68 -15.27
C GLY A 370 12.97 -14.97 -16.03
N SER A 371 12.54 -14.02 -16.85
CA SER A 371 11.40 -14.19 -17.75
C SER A 371 11.50 -13.28 -18.97
N PHE A 372 10.53 -13.38 -19.87
CA PHE A 372 10.34 -12.45 -20.97
C PHE A 372 10.14 -11.00 -20.48
N TYR A 373 9.69 -10.83 -19.23
CA TYR A 373 9.43 -9.53 -18.62
C TYR A 373 10.73 -8.86 -18.14
N SER A 374 11.64 -9.63 -17.53
CA SER A 374 12.92 -9.11 -17.04
C SER A 374 13.96 -10.20 -16.85
N MET A 375 15.24 -9.83 -16.84
CA MET A 375 16.38 -10.75 -16.69
C MET A 375 16.39 -11.89 -17.74
N LYS A 376 16.05 -11.56 -19.00
CA LYS A 376 15.99 -12.50 -20.14
C LYS A 376 17.27 -13.31 -20.34
N ASN A 377 18.42 -12.74 -20.00
CA ASN A 377 19.75 -13.35 -20.13
C ASN A 377 20.00 -14.52 -19.16
N ILE A 378 19.17 -14.67 -18.12
CA ILE A 378 19.23 -15.82 -17.19
C ILE A 378 17.95 -16.67 -17.20
N SER A 379 16.90 -16.23 -17.91
CA SER A 379 15.66 -17.00 -18.08
C SER A 379 15.97 -18.37 -18.70
N GLY A 380 15.44 -19.44 -18.11
CA GLY A 380 15.67 -20.80 -18.58
C GLY A 380 17.03 -21.40 -18.23
N LYS A 381 17.90 -20.70 -17.49
CA LYS A 381 19.14 -21.28 -16.97
C LYS A 381 18.87 -22.07 -15.69
N SER A 382 19.60 -23.17 -15.52
CA SER A 382 19.55 -23.95 -14.28
C SER A 382 20.09 -23.15 -13.10
N SER A 383 19.49 -23.39 -11.93
CA SER A 383 20.03 -23.02 -10.62
C SER A 383 21.02 -24.08 -10.13
N SER A 384 21.60 -23.89 -8.95
CA SER A 384 22.62 -24.80 -8.40
C SER A 384 22.15 -26.24 -8.17
N ASP A 385 20.84 -26.47 -8.07
CA ASP A 385 20.22 -27.80 -7.99
C ASP A 385 19.91 -28.44 -9.36
N GLY A 386 20.31 -27.79 -10.45
CA GLY A 386 20.04 -28.23 -11.82
C GLY A 386 18.64 -27.85 -12.34
N GLN A 387 17.74 -27.38 -11.48
CA GLN A 387 16.36 -27.05 -11.84
C GLN A 387 16.25 -25.67 -12.50
N ILE A 388 15.22 -25.49 -13.33
CA ILE A 388 14.93 -24.22 -14.00
C ILE A 388 13.79 -23.54 -13.25
N TYR A 389 14.08 -22.35 -12.72
CA TYR A 389 13.08 -21.47 -12.12
C TYR A 389 12.82 -20.27 -13.03
N LEU A 390 11.57 -19.82 -13.08
CA LEU A 390 11.08 -18.88 -14.08
C LEU A 390 10.22 -17.81 -13.41
N GLY A 391 10.20 -16.60 -13.97
CA GLY A 391 9.32 -15.54 -13.48
C GLY A 391 9.60 -15.20 -12.02
N GLY A 392 8.52 -15.03 -11.25
CA GLY A 392 8.61 -14.93 -9.80
C GLY A 392 8.82 -16.29 -9.13
N VAL A 393 9.45 -16.28 -7.96
CA VAL A 393 9.77 -17.47 -7.17
C VAL A 393 9.43 -17.23 -5.71
N ALA A 394 8.79 -18.21 -5.09
CA ALA A 394 8.64 -18.36 -3.64
C ALA A 394 9.75 -19.29 -3.15
N PHE A 395 10.43 -18.93 -2.06
CA PHE A 395 11.54 -19.70 -1.52
C PHE A 395 11.65 -19.54 -0.01
N ARG A 396 12.41 -20.46 0.61
CA ARG A 396 12.81 -20.38 2.02
C ARG A 396 14.32 -20.35 2.17
N VAL A 397 14.79 -19.75 3.26
CA VAL A 397 16.22 -19.67 3.60
C VAL A 397 16.38 -19.72 5.12
N ASN A 398 17.48 -20.29 5.60
CA ASN A 398 17.81 -20.23 7.03
C ASN A 398 18.01 -18.78 7.46
N GLN A 399 17.79 -18.49 8.74
CA GLN A 399 17.89 -17.12 9.27
C GLN A 399 19.29 -16.53 9.18
N ASP A 400 20.32 -17.36 8.98
CA ASP A 400 21.71 -16.95 8.75
C ASP A 400 22.02 -16.72 7.26
N GLY A 401 21.08 -16.95 6.34
CA GLY A 401 21.23 -16.76 4.91
C GLY A 401 21.76 -17.99 4.15
N THR A 402 21.85 -19.15 4.82
CA THR A 402 22.25 -20.43 4.21
C THR A 402 21.04 -21.26 3.77
N GLY A 403 21.28 -22.31 2.97
CA GLY A 403 20.27 -23.32 2.66
C GLY A 403 19.05 -22.77 1.92
N LEU A 404 19.26 -21.85 0.95
CA LEU A 404 18.17 -21.32 0.14
C LEU A 404 17.52 -22.44 -0.68
N ARG A 405 16.20 -22.59 -0.57
CA ARG A 405 15.42 -23.61 -1.30
C ARG A 405 14.19 -23.00 -1.94
N PRO A 406 14.07 -23.00 -3.28
CA PRO A 406 12.84 -22.66 -3.96
C PRO A 406 11.70 -23.59 -3.55
N ILE A 407 10.52 -23.02 -3.38
CA ILE A 407 9.28 -23.70 -3.01
C ILE A 407 8.35 -23.78 -4.22
N GLY A 408 8.34 -22.77 -5.07
CA GLY A 408 7.54 -22.78 -6.28
C GLY A 408 7.86 -21.57 -7.14
N HIS A 409 7.47 -21.61 -8.40
CA HIS A 409 7.96 -20.64 -9.38
C HIS A 409 6.94 -20.35 -10.48
N ASN A 410 7.32 -19.43 -11.36
CA ASN A 410 6.53 -19.01 -12.50
C ASN A 410 5.29 -18.20 -12.07
N PHE A 411 5.43 -17.40 -11.02
CA PHE A 411 4.48 -16.35 -10.64
C PHE A 411 4.63 -15.12 -11.54
N ARG A 412 3.57 -14.32 -11.66
CA ARG A 412 3.68 -12.97 -12.25
C ARG A 412 4.08 -11.97 -11.20
N ASN A 413 3.25 -11.82 -10.19
CA ASN A 413 3.44 -10.93 -9.07
C ASN A 413 2.65 -11.47 -7.89
N SER A 414 3.16 -12.55 -7.30
CA SER A 414 2.73 -12.96 -5.98
C SER A 414 3.31 -11.99 -4.97
N TYR A 415 2.46 -11.37 -4.15
CA TYR A 415 2.87 -10.31 -3.22
C TYR A 415 3.33 -10.93 -1.89
N GLU A 416 2.50 -11.74 -1.26
CA GLU A 416 2.82 -12.36 0.03
C GLU A 416 2.44 -13.86 0.06
N GLN A 417 3.02 -14.59 1.02
CA GLN A 417 2.70 -15.98 1.32
C GLN A 417 2.18 -16.14 2.75
N ALA A 418 1.16 -16.98 2.92
CA ALA A 418 0.71 -17.46 4.22
C ALA A 418 1.11 -18.93 4.39
N VAL A 419 1.88 -19.22 5.44
CA VAL A 419 2.40 -20.57 5.75
C VAL A 419 1.64 -21.16 6.92
N SER A 420 1.03 -22.34 6.72
CA SER A 420 0.37 -23.09 7.78
C SER A 420 1.37 -23.80 8.69
N SER A 421 0.95 -24.21 9.89
CA SER A 421 1.76 -25.05 10.78
C SER A 421 2.04 -26.44 10.22
N PHE A 422 1.30 -26.90 9.21
CA PHE A 422 1.63 -28.11 8.45
C PHE A 422 2.67 -27.86 7.35
N GLY A 423 2.98 -26.59 7.05
CA GLY A 423 3.89 -26.20 5.98
C GLY A 423 3.19 -25.97 4.64
N ASP A 424 1.85 -26.00 4.60
CA ASP A 424 1.09 -25.60 3.41
C ASP A 424 1.26 -24.12 3.15
N ILE A 425 1.32 -23.74 1.89
CA ILE A 425 1.54 -22.35 1.51
C ILE A 425 0.39 -21.88 0.65
N PHE A 426 -0.19 -20.74 1.01
CA PHE A 426 -1.21 -20.06 0.24
C PHE A 426 -0.66 -18.73 -0.24
N GLN A 427 -1.03 -18.37 -1.46
CA GLN A 427 -0.56 -17.14 -2.09
C GLN A 427 -1.64 -16.57 -3.01
N ASN A 428 -1.52 -15.29 -3.32
CA ASN A 428 -2.29 -14.62 -4.35
C ASN A 428 -1.36 -14.06 -5.43
N ASP A 429 -1.81 -14.01 -6.68
CA ASP A 429 -0.98 -13.63 -7.83
C ASP A 429 -1.78 -12.69 -8.76
N ASN A 430 -1.22 -11.50 -9.01
CA ASN A 430 -1.82 -10.45 -9.84
C ASN A 430 -1.56 -10.71 -11.34
N ASP A 431 -2.55 -10.48 -12.22
CA ASP A 431 -2.37 -10.38 -13.67
C ASP A 431 -3.20 -9.30 -14.43
N ASP A 432 -2.64 -8.78 -15.54
CA ASP A 432 -3.24 -7.89 -16.55
C ASP A 432 -3.21 -8.56 -17.96
N PRO A 433 -4.33 -9.00 -18.62
CA PRO A 433 -5.77 -8.92 -18.29
C PRO A 433 -6.52 -10.29 -18.25
N PRO A 434 -7.75 -10.34 -17.69
CA PRO A 434 -8.10 -10.45 -16.28
C PRO A 434 -8.03 -11.90 -15.77
N ALA A 435 -7.01 -12.24 -14.97
CA ALA A 435 -6.87 -13.59 -14.40
C ALA A 435 -6.20 -13.63 -13.00
N SER A 436 -6.30 -12.59 -12.18
CA SER A 436 -5.81 -12.64 -10.79
C SER A 436 -6.41 -13.82 -10.02
N ARG A 437 -5.63 -14.39 -9.11
CA ARG A 437 -5.97 -15.64 -8.42
C ARG A 437 -5.54 -15.68 -6.96
N THR A 438 -6.16 -16.59 -6.22
CA THR A 438 -5.68 -17.09 -4.94
C THR A 438 -5.57 -18.61 -5.04
N THR A 439 -4.46 -19.18 -4.57
CA THR A 439 -4.20 -20.62 -4.73
C THR A 439 -3.25 -21.16 -3.66
N TRP A 440 -3.34 -22.47 -3.46
CA TRP A 440 -2.33 -23.24 -2.73
C TRP A 440 -1.09 -23.44 -3.61
N LEU A 441 0.08 -23.37 -2.98
CA LEU A 441 1.36 -23.60 -3.62
C LEU A 441 1.87 -25.00 -3.26
N MET A 442 1.79 -25.89 -4.24
CA MET A 442 2.48 -27.18 -4.18
C MET A 442 4.00 -26.97 -4.15
N GLU A 443 4.72 -27.71 -3.31
CA GLU A 443 6.18 -27.65 -3.26
C GLU A 443 6.78 -28.05 -4.62
N TYR A 444 7.76 -27.27 -5.07
CA TYR A 444 8.35 -27.22 -6.41
C TYR A 444 7.37 -26.95 -7.57
N GLY A 445 6.16 -26.48 -7.25
CA GLY A 445 5.10 -26.23 -8.22
C GLY A 445 5.43 -25.14 -9.25
N ASN A 446 5.08 -25.41 -10.51
CA ASN A 446 5.10 -24.44 -11.60
C ASN A 446 3.73 -23.77 -11.73
N MET A 447 3.71 -22.44 -11.63
CA MET A 447 2.47 -21.66 -11.52
C MET A 447 2.01 -21.01 -12.83
N GLY A 448 2.72 -21.28 -13.94
CA GLY A 448 2.19 -21.14 -15.30
C GLY A 448 2.31 -19.77 -15.99
N PHE A 449 2.87 -18.73 -15.36
CA PHE A 449 2.90 -17.37 -15.95
C PHE A 449 3.65 -17.27 -17.29
N THR A 450 4.73 -18.04 -17.46
CA THR A 450 5.58 -18.02 -18.65
C THR A 450 5.74 -19.41 -19.26
N SER A 451 6.19 -19.47 -20.53
CA SER A 451 6.55 -20.72 -21.23
C SER A 451 7.69 -21.47 -20.53
N LYS A 452 7.94 -22.73 -20.88
CA LYS A 452 8.98 -23.58 -20.26
C LYS A 452 10.41 -23.00 -20.25
N ASN A 453 10.73 -22.09 -21.16
CA ASN A 453 12.01 -21.37 -21.20
C ASN A 453 11.95 -19.95 -20.61
N GLY A 454 10.77 -19.53 -20.14
CA GLY A 454 10.46 -18.22 -19.61
C GLY A 454 10.30 -17.10 -20.63
N LEU A 455 10.51 -17.35 -21.93
CA LEU A 455 10.67 -16.29 -22.93
C LEU A 455 9.41 -15.92 -23.71
N ARG A 456 8.29 -16.62 -23.51
CA ARG A 456 7.01 -16.29 -24.14
C ARG A 456 5.93 -15.97 -23.12
N LYS A 457 5.12 -14.95 -23.44
CA LYS A 457 3.89 -14.60 -22.73
C LYS A 457 2.77 -15.56 -23.13
N TRP A 458 1.79 -15.74 -22.25
CA TRP A 458 0.63 -16.63 -22.45
C TRP A 458 -0.08 -16.40 -23.80
N GLY A 459 -0.23 -15.15 -24.24
CA GLY A 459 -0.95 -14.84 -25.47
C GLY A 459 -0.27 -15.37 -26.74
N SER A 460 1.02 -15.70 -26.66
CA SER A 460 1.75 -16.38 -27.73
C SER A 460 1.50 -17.89 -27.77
N ASP A 461 1.09 -18.46 -26.64
CA ASP A 461 0.82 -19.90 -26.48
C ASP A 461 -0.69 -20.21 -26.44
N LYS A 462 -1.55 -19.18 -26.46
CA LYS A 462 -3.00 -19.33 -26.37
C LYS A 462 -3.57 -20.15 -27.53
N MET A 463 -4.27 -21.23 -27.20
CA MET A 463 -4.92 -22.09 -28.18
C MET A 463 -6.27 -21.51 -28.67
N PRO A 464 -6.71 -21.82 -29.91
CA PRO A 464 -8.05 -21.45 -30.37
C PRO A 464 -9.14 -21.97 -29.42
N GLY A 465 -10.06 -21.10 -29.01
CA GLY A 465 -11.14 -21.44 -28.08
C GLY A 465 -10.78 -21.39 -26.59
N GLN A 466 -9.50 -21.28 -26.23
CA GLN A 466 -9.07 -21.19 -24.84
C GLN A 466 -9.51 -19.84 -24.22
N THR A 467 -10.02 -19.86 -22.99
CA THR A 467 -10.30 -18.62 -22.26
C THR A 467 -9.00 -17.92 -21.88
N THR A 468 -9.06 -16.64 -21.55
CA THR A 468 -7.85 -15.91 -21.09
C THR A 468 -7.35 -16.47 -19.76
N GLN A 469 -8.25 -16.82 -18.84
CA GLN A 469 -7.90 -17.36 -17.53
C GLN A 469 -7.16 -18.70 -17.61
N VAL A 470 -7.58 -19.57 -18.53
CA VAL A 470 -6.92 -20.87 -18.75
C VAL A 470 -5.57 -20.67 -19.44
N ALA A 471 -5.50 -19.77 -20.43
CA ALA A 471 -4.28 -19.50 -21.19
C ALA A 471 -3.20 -18.79 -20.36
N GLU A 472 -3.57 -17.78 -19.56
CA GLU A 472 -2.66 -16.99 -18.72
C GLU A 472 -1.78 -17.90 -17.84
N TRP A 473 -2.46 -18.80 -17.13
CA TRP A 473 -1.85 -19.71 -16.18
C TRP A 473 -1.56 -21.07 -16.78
N ARG A 474 -1.62 -21.23 -18.11
CA ARG A 474 -1.28 -22.47 -18.83
C ARG A 474 -1.89 -23.72 -18.21
N GLN A 475 -3.18 -23.64 -17.87
CA GLN A 475 -3.85 -24.68 -17.08
C GLN A 475 -4.07 -26.00 -17.82
N GLU A 476 -3.87 -25.99 -19.14
CA GLU A 476 -3.91 -27.18 -19.99
C GLU A 476 -2.50 -27.70 -20.35
N ASP A 477 -1.44 -27.03 -19.89
CA ASP A 477 -0.06 -27.47 -20.11
C ASP A 477 0.34 -28.52 -19.05
N PRO A 478 0.97 -29.63 -19.45
CA PRO A 478 1.46 -30.62 -18.51
C PRO A 478 2.49 -30.04 -17.53
N GLY A 479 2.31 -30.33 -16.24
CA GLY A 479 3.23 -29.94 -15.16
C GLY A 479 2.96 -28.56 -14.58
N VAL A 480 1.79 -27.96 -14.83
CA VAL A 480 1.36 -26.71 -14.21
C VAL A 480 0.38 -26.99 -13.08
N VAL A 481 0.59 -26.34 -11.94
CA VAL A 481 -0.29 -26.47 -10.76
C VAL A 481 -1.65 -25.83 -11.06
N PRO A 482 -2.77 -26.44 -10.62
CA PRO A 482 -4.08 -25.82 -10.70
C PRO A 482 -4.08 -24.39 -10.15
N ALA A 483 -4.65 -23.45 -10.90
CA ALA A 483 -4.60 -22.02 -10.60
C ALA A 483 -5.45 -21.59 -9.39
N GLY A 484 -6.12 -22.53 -8.72
CA GLY A 484 -7.00 -22.25 -7.61
C GLY A 484 -8.22 -21.44 -8.03
N ASP A 485 -8.56 -20.42 -7.25
CA ASP A 485 -9.66 -19.51 -7.54
C ASP A 485 -9.18 -18.36 -8.43
N VAL A 486 -9.46 -18.45 -9.73
CA VAL A 486 -9.19 -17.38 -10.71
C VAL A 486 -10.42 -16.49 -10.82
N TYR A 487 -10.28 -15.22 -10.41
CA TYR A 487 -11.43 -14.35 -10.19
C TYR A 487 -11.53 -13.14 -11.09
N GLY A 488 -10.59 -12.98 -12.02
CA GLY A 488 -10.60 -11.92 -13.02
C GLY A 488 -9.65 -10.77 -12.67
N GLY A 489 -10.01 -9.53 -13.01
CA GLY A 489 -9.12 -8.37 -12.78
C GLY A 489 -8.96 -8.08 -11.30
N GLY A 490 -7.74 -7.87 -10.84
CA GLY A 490 -7.41 -7.71 -9.43
C GLY A 490 -6.00 -7.14 -9.27
N SER A 491 -5.60 -6.93 -8.03
CA SER A 491 -4.26 -6.52 -7.63
C SER A 491 -4.02 -7.01 -6.21
N PRO A 492 -4.08 -8.32 -5.97
CA PRO A 492 -4.01 -8.85 -4.62
C PRO A 492 -2.66 -8.58 -3.98
N THR A 493 -2.66 -8.45 -2.65
CA THR A 493 -1.50 -8.05 -1.85
C THR A 493 -1.34 -8.98 -0.64
N GLY A 494 -1.47 -8.50 0.60
CA GLY A 494 -1.25 -9.34 1.78
C GLY A 494 -2.17 -10.55 1.88
N ILE A 495 -1.71 -11.59 2.58
CA ILE A 495 -2.45 -12.83 2.79
C ILE A 495 -2.08 -13.47 4.13
N ALA A 496 -3.09 -13.94 4.88
CA ALA A 496 -2.90 -14.59 6.17
C ALA A 496 -3.63 -15.95 6.25
N PHE A 497 -3.13 -16.82 7.12
CA PHE A 497 -3.74 -18.12 7.44
C PHE A 497 -4.07 -18.19 8.92
N TYR A 498 -5.37 -18.20 9.25
CA TYR A 498 -5.86 -18.20 10.62
C TYR A 498 -5.97 -19.63 11.14
N GLU A 499 -5.10 -20.01 12.07
CA GLU A 499 -5.03 -21.39 12.58
C GLU A 499 -5.73 -21.58 13.92
N ASN A 500 -5.67 -20.55 14.76
CA ASN A 500 -6.17 -20.54 16.13
C ASN A 500 -6.29 -19.10 16.65
N GLY A 501 -6.82 -18.93 17.85
CA GLY A 501 -7.03 -17.63 18.49
C GLY A 501 -8.47 -17.47 18.97
N ILE A 502 -8.91 -16.23 19.16
CA ILE A 502 -10.26 -15.92 19.69
C ILE A 502 -11.41 -16.23 18.71
N MET A 503 -11.10 -16.56 17.46
CA MET A 503 -12.07 -16.90 16.41
C MET A 503 -11.83 -18.30 15.80
N GLU A 504 -11.10 -19.16 16.52
CA GLU A 504 -10.70 -20.50 16.04
C GLU A 504 -11.89 -21.39 15.67
N ASP A 505 -12.98 -21.29 16.41
CA ASP A 505 -14.21 -22.05 16.19
C ASP A 505 -14.82 -21.84 14.80
N ARG A 506 -14.63 -20.65 14.23
CA ARG A 506 -15.18 -20.24 12.94
C ARG A 506 -14.14 -20.18 11.83
N PHE A 507 -12.93 -19.73 12.14
CA PHE A 507 -11.89 -19.44 11.14
C PHE A 507 -10.63 -20.27 11.32
N GLY A 508 -10.62 -21.31 12.16
CA GLY A 508 -9.52 -22.27 12.22
C GLY A 508 -9.29 -22.95 10.86
N GLY A 509 -8.09 -22.78 10.31
CA GLY A 509 -7.72 -23.24 8.97
C GLY A 509 -8.24 -22.35 7.83
N TYR A 510 -8.43 -21.05 8.05
CA TYR A 510 -9.01 -20.11 7.07
C TYR A 510 -7.95 -19.24 6.40
N VAL A 511 -8.04 -19.08 5.08
CA VAL A 511 -7.19 -18.16 4.30
C VAL A 511 -7.92 -16.83 4.13
N ILE A 512 -7.24 -15.72 4.42
CA ILE A 512 -7.76 -14.36 4.20
C ILE A 512 -6.80 -13.62 3.25
N SER A 513 -7.30 -13.19 2.10
CA SER A 513 -6.50 -12.60 1.01
C SER A 513 -6.97 -11.17 0.71
N CYS A 514 -6.06 -10.20 0.83
CA CYS A 514 -6.31 -8.80 0.52
C CYS A 514 -6.41 -8.58 -0.99
N GLU A 515 -7.45 -7.87 -1.43
CA GLU A 515 -7.67 -7.52 -2.83
C GLU A 515 -7.98 -6.02 -2.97
N PRO A 516 -6.93 -5.16 -2.98
CA PRO A 516 -7.05 -3.71 -3.05
C PRO A 516 -7.89 -3.19 -4.21
N ALA A 517 -7.73 -3.77 -5.41
CA ALA A 517 -8.43 -3.31 -6.61
C ALA A 517 -9.93 -3.61 -6.57
N ARG A 518 -10.38 -4.42 -5.60
CA ARG A 518 -11.81 -4.73 -5.38
C ARG A 518 -12.33 -4.27 -4.03
N ASN A 519 -11.49 -3.65 -3.21
CA ASN A 519 -11.84 -3.17 -1.86
C ASN A 519 -12.38 -4.29 -0.95
N VAL A 520 -11.74 -5.46 -0.97
CA VAL A 520 -12.25 -6.66 -0.30
C VAL A 520 -11.12 -7.50 0.29
N LEU A 521 -11.46 -8.20 1.38
CA LEU A 521 -10.70 -9.33 1.90
C LEU A 521 -11.49 -10.58 1.52
N PHE A 522 -10.93 -11.38 0.61
CA PHE A 522 -11.51 -12.67 0.29
C PHE A 522 -11.17 -13.68 1.36
N GLY A 523 -12.13 -14.55 1.66
CA GLY A 523 -11.96 -15.60 2.65
C GLY A 523 -12.20 -16.98 2.03
N TYR A 524 -11.44 -17.97 2.48
CA TYR A 524 -11.52 -19.33 1.96
C TYR A 524 -11.31 -20.37 3.06
N HIS A 525 -12.15 -21.39 3.07
CA HIS A 525 -11.88 -22.65 3.77
C HIS A 525 -11.21 -23.62 2.78
N PRO A 526 -9.90 -23.87 2.89
CA PRO A 526 -9.22 -24.80 2.02
C PRO A 526 -9.74 -26.22 2.22
N LYS A 527 -9.82 -26.97 1.12
CA LYS A 527 -10.30 -28.36 1.14
C LYS A 527 -9.28 -29.27 0.45
N VAL A 528 -8.76 -30.22 1.21
CA VAL A 528 -7.95 -31.31 0.66
C VAL A 528 -8.80 -32.11 -0.33
N THR A 529 -8.31 -32.25 -1.56
CA THR A 529 -8.97 -32.99 -2.63
C THR A 529 -7.91 -33.79 -3.39
N GLY A 530 -7.92 -35.12 -3.24
CA GLY A 530 -6.83 -35.96 -3.71
C GLY A 530 -5.50 -35.56 -3.06
N ALA A 531 -4.44 -35.42 -3.86
CA ALA A 531 -3.11 -35.04 -3.40
C ALA A 531 -2.87 -33.50 -3.31
N GLY A 532 -3.92 -32.68 -3.41
CA GLY A 532 -3.80 -31.23 -3.40
C GLY A 532 -4.83 -30.52 -2.54
N ILE A 533 -4.71 -29.20 -2.44
CA ILE A 533 -5.63 -28.33 -1.70
C ILE A 533 -6.35 -27.42 -2.68
N THR A 534 -7.67 -27.42 -2.59
CA THR A 534 -8.56 -26.57 -3.41
C THR A 534 -9.18 -25.47 -2.56
N LEU A 535 -9.60 -24.38 -3.21
CA LEU A 535 -10.31 -23.26 -2.61
C LEU A 535 -11.73 -23.20 -3.21
N PRO A 536 -12.63 -24.13 -2.85
CA PRO A 536 -13.87 -24.36 -3.59
C PRO A 536 -14.91 -23.24 -3.41
N GLN A 537 -14.82 -22.49 -2.32
CA GLN A 537 -15.74 -21.42 -1.99
C GLN A 537 -14.97 -20.16 -1.61
N ARG A 538 -15.24 -19.07 -2.33
CA ARG A 538 -14.77 -17.73 -1.99
C ARG A 538 -15.86 -16.98 -1.23
N ASP A 539 -15.55 -16.63 0.01
CA ASP A 539 -16.37 -15.76 0.84
C ASP A 539 -15.83 -14.32 0.81
N ILE A 540 -16.64 -13.40 1.34
CA ILE A 540 -16.20 -12.04 1.65
C ILE A 540 -15.99 -12.00 3.17
N PHE A 541 -14.74 -11.87 3.59
CA PHE A 541 -14.42 -11.70 5.01
C PHE A 541 -14.76 -10.29 5.46
N LEU A 542 -14.32 -9.27 4.70
CA LEU A 542 -14.62 -7.86 4.91
C LEU A 542 -14.62 -7.12 3.56
N THR A 543 -15.50 -6.12 3.38
CA THR A 543 -15.48 -5.27 2.19
C THR A 543 -16.07 -3.89 2.46
N SER A 544 -15.53 -2.87 1.78
CA SER A 544 -16.26 -1.61 1.61
C SER A 544 -17.19 -1.62 0.40
N ASN A 545 -17.11 -2.61 -0.50
CA ASN A 545 -17.83 -2.65 -1.78
C ASN A 545 -18.88 -3.79 -1.84
N PRO A 546 -19.96 -3.73 -1.05
CA PRO A 546 -20.93 -4.84 -0.93
C PRO A 546 -21.68 -5.17 -2.22
N ASN A 547 -21.87 -4.17 -3.08
CA ASN A 547 -22.56 -4.35 -4.36
C ASN A 547 -21.69 -5.03 -5.43
N LYS A 548 -20.44 -5.41 -5.09
CA LYS A 548 -19.49 -6.10 -6.00
C LYS A 548 -19.30 -5.34 -7.31
N ASN A 549 -19.34 -4.01 -7.24
CA ASN A 549 -19.14 -3.13 -8.38
C ASN A 549 -17.64 -3.03 -8.70
N PHE A 550 -17.03 -4.15 -9.07
CA PHE A 550 -15.60 -4.25 -9.40
C PHE A 550 -15.27 -3.53 -10.71
N ALA A 551 -16.29 -3.34 -11.56
CA ALA A 551 -16.27 -2.42 -12.69
C ALA A 551 -16.31 -0.96 -12.20
N GLY A 552 -15.23 -0.51 -11.56
CA GLY A 552 -15.04 0.91 -11.28
C GLY A 552 -13.96 1.31 -10.27
N ALA A 553 -13.45 0.36 -9.50
CA ALA A 553 -12.37 0.62 -8.54
C ALA A 553 -11.01 0.91 -9.23
N ASP A 554 -10.64 0.14 -10.27
CA ASP A 554 -9.46 0.46 -11.11
C ASP A 554 -9.69 0.29 -12.63
N PHE A 555 -10.49 -0.69 -13.07
CA PHE A 555 -10.45 -1.15 -14.47
C PHE A 555 -11.51 -0.55 -15.41
N ALA A 556 -12.77 -0.36 -14.97
CA ALA A 556 -13.85 0.07 -15.89
C ALA A 556 -14.14 1.59 -15.92
N SER A 557 -13.71 2.35 -14.91
CA SER A 557 -13.97 3.81 -14.83
C SER A 557 -12.74 4.68 -14.55
N ALA A 558 -11.53 4.16 -14.78
CA ALA A 558 -10.27 4.91 -14.66
C ALA A 558 -10.13 5.73 -13.36
N GLY A 559 -10.56 5.17 -12.23
CA GLY A 559 -10.50 5.84 -10.93
C GLY A 559 -11.45 7.04 -10.79
N LYS A 560 -12.64 7.02 -11.42
CA LYS A 560 -13.73 7.94 -11.02
C LYS A 560 -14.20 7.56 -9.62
N ILE A 561 -13.94 8.45 -8.65
CA ILE A 561 -14.31 8.25 -7.25
C ILE A 561 -15.83 8.40 -7.13
N LYS A 562 -16.51 7.39 -6.58
CA LYS A 562 -17.94 7.39 -6.28
C LYS A 562 -18.14 7.33 -4.77
N GLY A 563 -17.63 8.33 -4.05
CA GLY A 563 -17.64 8.38 -2.59
C GLY A 563 -16.57 7.49 -1.93
N LEU A 564 -16.70 7.30 -0.60
CA LEU A 564 -15.73 6.60 0.24
C LEU A 564 -15.51 5.14 -0.14
N ILE A 565 -16.55 4.53 -0.71
CA ILE A 565 -16.67 3.09 -0.98
C ILE A 565 -15.47 2.51 -1.75
N ASN A 566 -14.83 3.33 -2.59
CA ASN A 566 -13.73 2.92 -3.45
C ASN A 566 -12.34 3.24 -2.88
N LEU A 567 -12.21 3.78 -1.67
CA LEU A 567 -10.92 4.26 -1.15
C LEU A 567 -10.19 3.26 -0.25
N PHE A 568 -10.90 2.27 0.29
CA PHE A 568 -10.29 1.21 1.08
C PHE A 568 -9.38 0.31 0.23
N ARG A 569 -8.07 0.38 0.44
CA ARG A 569 -7.06 -0.39 -0.29
C ARG A 569 -6.32 -1.27 0.71
N PRO A 570 -6.88 -2.46 1.07
CA PRO A 570 -6.23 -3.38 1.98
C PRO A 570 -4.89 -3.79 1.39
N SER A 571 -3.79 -3.20 1.86
CA SER A 571 -2.43 -3.48 1.37
C SER A 571 -1.83 -4.68 2.07
N ASP A 572 -2.27 -4.96 3.30
CA ASP A 572 -1.72 -6.05 4.07
C ASP A 572 -2.63 -6.54 5.22
N ILE A 573 -2.34 -7.73 5.74
CA ILE A 573 -3.10 -8.39 6.81
C ILE A 573 -2.19 -9.24 7.72
N CYS A 574 -2.39 -9.11 9.03
CA CYS A 574 -1.67 -9.88 10.04
C CYS A 574 -2.62 -10.45 11.10
N ILE A 575 -2.18 -11.52 11.78
CA ILE A 575 -2.88 -12.07 12.95
C ILE A 575 -2.06 -11.71 14.18
N GLY A 576 -2.68 -10.94 15.09
CA GLY A 576 -2.02 -10.46 16.30
C GLY A 576 -1.85 -11.55 17.37
N PRO A 577 -0.92 -11.37 18.33
CA PRO A 577 -0.73 -12.32 19.42
C PRO A 577 -1.95 -12.49 20.33
N ASP A 578 -2.84 -11.50 20.32
CA ASP A 578 -4.17 -11.50 20.96
C ASP A 578 -5.22 -12.35 20.21
N GLY A 579 -4.89 -12.86 19.02
CA GLY A 579 -5.78 -13.63 18.15
C GLY A 579 -6.72 -12.79 17.29
N ALA A 580 -6.64 -11.47 17.32
CA ALA A 580 -7.39 -10.60 16.43
C ALA A 580 -6.71 -10.51 15.04
N VAL A 581 -7.49 -10.09 14.03
CA VAL A 581 -6.97 -9.82 12.68
C VAL A 581 -6.76 -8.32 12.53
N TYR A 582 -5.62 -7.92 11.97
CA TYR A 582 -5.27 -6.53 11.71
C TYR A 582 -5.09 -6.34 10.21
N VAL A 583 -5.63 -5.25 9.67
CA VAL A 583 -5.62 -4.97 8.21
C VAL A 583 -5.07 -3.58 7.97
N ALA A 584 -3.99 -3.49 7.19
CA ALA A 584 -3.44 -2.22 6.73
C ALA A 584 -4.20 -1.74 5.49
N ASP A 585 -4.50 -0.45 5.46
CA ASP A 585 -5.19 0.24 4.38
C ASP A 585 -4.32 1.38 3.88
N TRP A 586 -3.95 1.31 2.60
CA TRP A 586 -3.21 2.39 1.93
C TRP A 586 -4.08 3.65 1.76
N PHE A 587 -5.40 3.51 1.74
CA PHE A 587 -6.39 4.57 1.52
C PHE A 587 -6.10 5.44 0.28
N ASP A 588 -6.49 4.97 -0.91
CA ASP A 588 -6.31 5.71 -2.17
C ASP A 588 -7.45 5.41 -3.16
N ALA A 589 -7.78 6.39 -4.00
CA ALA A 589 -8.66 6.25 -5.13
C ALA A 589 -8.17 5.25 -6.18
N ARG A 590 -6.87 4.92 -6.20
CA ARG A 590 -6.27 4.00 -7.16
C ARG A 590 -5.28 3.06 -6.48
N VAL A 591 -5.10 1.84 -6.99
CA VAL A 591 -3.97 1.00 -6.58
C VAL A 591 -2.66 1.66 -7.02
N GLY A 592 -1.72 1.80 -6.08
CA GLY A 592 -0.57 2.70 -6.20
C GLY A 592 0.31 2.47 -7.43
N GLY A 593 0.39 1.23 -7.93
CA GLY A 593 1.25 0.87 -9.07
C GLY A 593 0.87 1.55 -10.37
N HIS A 594 -0.42 1.88 -10.56
CA HIS A 594 -0.93 2.44 -11.82
C HIS A 594 -1.15 3.96 -11.77
N GLY A 595 -0.82 4.62 -10.65
CA GLY A 595 -0.87 6.07 -10.51
C GLY A 595 -1.61 6.48 -9.24
N THR A 596 -0.93 6.28 -8.10
CA THR A 596 -1.27 6.83 -6.77
C THR A 596 -1.83 8.24 -6.91
N ARG A 597 -3.01 8.46 -6.36
CA ARG A 597 -3.67 9.78 -6.39
C ARG A 597 -3.74 10.40 -5.02
N ASP A 598 -3.40 9.64 -3.99
CA ASP A 598 -3.31 10.13 -2.63
C ASP A 598 -2.25 11.25 -2.51
N ALA A 599 -2.74 12.47 -2.29
CA ALA A 599 -1.92 13.64 -2.01
C ALA A 599 -1.62 13.80 -0.51
N GLY A 600 -2.42 13.17 0.36
CA GLY A 600 -2.31 13.22 1.82
C GLY A 600 -1.38 12.15 2.39
N GLN A 601 -1.06 11.12 1.62
CA GLN A 601 -0.19 9.99 2.00
C GLN A 601 -0.73 9.20 3.19
N THR A 602 -2.05 9.18 3.30
CA THR A 602 -2.79 8.65 4.43
C THR A 602 -2.71 7.13 4.47
N GLY A 603 -3.10 6.56 5.61
CA GLY A 603 -3.26 5.13 5.79
C GLY A 603 -3.91 4.84 7.13
N ALA A 604 -4.47 3.65 7.25
CA ALA A 604 -5.13 3.18 8.46
C ALA A 604 -4.79 1.72 8.74
N ILE A 605 -4.91 1.32 9.99
CA ILE A 605 -4.91 -0.08 10.42
C ILE A 605 -6.22 -0.31 11.16
N TYR A 606 -6.98 -1.32 10.73
CA TYR A 606 -8.19 -1.74 11.40
C TYR A 606 -7.96 -3.05 12.14
N ARG A 607 -8.56 -3.19 13.31
CA ARG A 607 -8.60 -4.43 14.10
C ARG A 607 -9.98 -5.08 13.96
N ILE A 608 -9.97 -6.38 13.74
CA ILE A 608 -11.13 -7.23 13.53
C ILE A 608 -11.13 -8.33 14.59
N ALA A 609 -12.22 -8.41 15.35
CA ALA A 609 -12.41 -9.37 16.43
C ALA A 609 -13.90 -9.68 16.61
N PRO A 610 -14.28 -10.70 17.40
CA PRO A 610 -15.66 -10.86 17.84
C PRO A 610 -16.16 -9.60 18.53
N LYS A 611 -17.46 -9.30 18.36
CA LYS A 611 -18.10 -8.17 19.07
C LYS A 611 -17.86 -8.26 20.57
N ASP A 612 -17.50 -7.13 21.17
CA ASP A 612 -17.26 -6.99 22.61
C ASP A 612 -16.10 -7.84 23.16
N ALA A 613 -15.24 -8.38 22.29
CA ALA A 613 -14.09 -9.15 22.71
C ALA A 613 -13.13 -8.29 23.54
N LYS A 614 -12.72 -8.82 24.71
CA LYS A 614 -11.65 -8.23 25.52
C LYS A 614 -10.33 -8.82 25.06
N LEU A 615 -9.54 -8.00 24.39
CA LEU A 615 -8.24 -8.39 23.85
C LEU A 615 -7.14 -8.06 24.85
N SER A 616 -6.12 -8.90 24.90
CA SER A 616 -4.92 -8.65 25.70
C SER A 616 -3.74 -9.34 25.05
N ILE A 617 -2.62 -8.64 24.94
CA ILE A 617 -1.37 -9.22 24.46
C ILE A 617 -0.85 -10.23 25.50
N PRO A 618 -0.69 -11.52 25.16
CA PRO A 618 -0.17 -12.50 26.11
C PRO A 618 1.29 -12.21 26.46
N LYS A 619 1.65 -12.39 27.74
CA LYS A 619 3.02 -12.30 28.21
C LYS A 619 3.63 -13.69 28.36
N PHE A 620 4.84 -13.87 27.85
CA PHE A 620 5.55 -15.14 27.88
C PHE A 620 6.85 -15.03 28.67
N ASP A 621 7.08 -15.96 29.59
CA ASP A 621 8.39 -16.14 30.22
C ASP A 621 9.18 -17.20 29.45
N LEU A 622 9.95 -16.76 28.46
CA LEU A 622 10.74 -17.62 27.58
C LEU A 622 11.92 -18.31 28.30
N THR A 623 12.20 -17.96 29.57
CA THR A 623 13.20 -18.69 30.38
C THR A 623 12.68 -20.04 30.89
N THR A 624 11.36 -20.24 30.84
CA THR A 624 10.69 -21.48 31.29
C THR A 624 10.15 -22.29 30.12
N ILE A 625 10.17 -23.63 30.23
CA ILE A 625 9.55 -24.51 29.21
C ILE A 625 8.06 -24.19 29.03
N LYS A 626 7.35 -23.85 30.13
CA LYS A 626 5.93 -23.47 30.06
C LYS A 626 5.73 -22.23 29.20
N GLY A 627 6.48 -21.15 29.44
CA GLY A 627 6.35 -19.92 28.66
C GLY A 627 6.74 -20.11 27.19
N GLN A 628 7.71 -20.97 26.90
CA GLN A 628 8.06 -21.32 25.53
C GLN A 628 6.94 -22.10 24.81
N ILE A 629 6.27 -23.03 25.50
CA ILE A 629 5.07 -23.73 24.98
C ILE A 629 3.92 -22.75 24.78
N ASP A 630 3.72 -21.81 25.69
CA ASP A 630 2.69 -20.77 25.57
C ASP A 630 2.95 -19.88 24.34
N ALA A 631 4.19 -19.50 24.07
CA ALA A 631 4.57 -18.78 22.84
C ALA A 631 4.39 -19.64 21.57
N LEU A 632 4.74 -20.93 21.60
CA LEU A 632 4.55 -21.85 20.46
C LEU A 632 3.06 -22.01 20.06
N LYS A 633 2.13 -21.84 21.01
CA LYS A 633 0.69 -21.88 20.74
C LYS A 633 0.13 -20.57 20.17
N SER A 634 0.92 -19.50 20.13
CA SER A 634 0.47 -18.22 19.57
C SER A 634 -0.05 -18.38 18.13
N PRO A 635 -1.07 -17.61 17.73
CA PRO A 635 -1.52 -17.59 16.34
C PRO A 635 -0.52 -16.88 15.40
N SER A 636 0.30 -15.95 15.91
CA SER A 636 1.25 -15.17 15.12
C SER A 636 2.51 -15.99 14.77
N PRO A 637 2.90 -16.10 13.48
CA PRO A 637 4.08 -16.88 13.05
C PRO A 637 5.38 -16.51 13.77
N ASN A 638 5.65 -15.22 13.91
CA ASN A 638 6.86 -14.70 14.56
C ASN A 638 6.90 -14.97 16.07
N VAL A 639 5.76 -14.94 16.78
CA VAL A 639 5.68 -15.29 18.20
C VAL A 639 5.84 -16.80 18.41
N ARG A 640 5.30 -17.62 17.49
CA ARG A 640 5.55 -19.08 17.48
C ARG A 640 7.03 -19.38 17.41
N GLU A 641 7.77 -18.64 16.60
CA GLU A 641 9.22 -18.80 16.44
C GLU A 641 9.98 -18.56 17.75
N LEU A 642 9.56 -17.60 18.59
CA LEU A 642 10.15 -17.38 19.92
C LEU A 642 10.08 -18.65 20.78
N GLY A 643 8.90 -19.28 20.80
CA GLY A 643 8.70 -20.54 21.52
C GLY A 643 9.50 -21.68 20.91
N ARG A 644 9.41 -21.86 19.59
CA ARG A 644 10.08 -22.94 18.84
C ARG A 644 11.59 -22.90 19.02
N ALA A 645 12.22 -21.74 18.79
CA ALA A 645 13.66 -21.57 18.89
C ALA A 645 14.17 -21.86 20.31
N CYS A 646 13.48 -21.38 21.34
CA CYS A 646 13.82 -21.65 22.73
C CYS A 646 13.64 -23.13 23.12
N LEU A 647 12.56 -23.79 22.66
CA LEU A 647 12.34 -25.22 22.90
C LEU A 647 13.41 -26.09 22.25
N VAL A 648 13.80 -25.78 21.01
CA VAL A 648 14.89 -26.46 20.32
C VAL A 648 16.21 -26.26 21.05
N LYS A 649 16.51 -25.03 21.50
CA LYS A 649 17.71 -24.73 22.29
C LYS A 649 17.74 -25.48 23.62
N ALA A 650 16.60 -25.69 24.26
CA ALA A 650 16.51 -26.47 25.50
C ALA A 650 16.70 -28.00 25.29
N GLY A 651 16.69 -28.47 24.04
CA GLY A 651 17.02 -29.85 23.69
C GLY A 651 16.07 -30.87 24.31
N ASN A 652 16.61 -32.02 24.73
CA ASN A 652 15.82 -33.14 25.25
C ASN A 652 14.93 -32.78 26.46
N LYS A 653 15.26 -31.73 27.21
CA LYS A 653 14.46 -31.25 28.36
C LYS A 653 13.06 -30.79 27.92
N SER A 654 12.90 -30.36 26.67
CA SER A 654 11.63 -29.90 26.10
C SER A 654 10.69 -31.04 25.72
N ILE A 655 11.22 -32.24 25.43
CA ILE A 655 10.46 -33.36 24.85
C ILE A 655 9.19 -33.69 25.65
N PRO A 656 9.22 -33.84 27.00
CA PRO A 656 8.01 -34.20 27.74
C PRO A 656 6.89 -33.16 27.62
N ALA A 657 7.23 -31.88 27.52
CA ALA A 657 6.26 -30.80 27.38
C ALA A 657 5.75 -30.69 25.94
N VAL A 658 6.63 -30.79 24.94
CA VAL A 658 6.26 -30.75 23.53
C VAL A 658 5.41 -31.95 23.14
N ARG A 659 5.76 -33.17 23.61
CA ARG A 659 4.98 -34.39 23.32
C ARG A 659 3.53 -34.28 23.77
N LYS A 660 3.24 -33.57 24.87
CA LYS A 660 1.85 -33.35 25.33
C LYS A 660 1.00 -32.57 24.33
N LEU A 661 1.61 -31.72 23.49
CA LEU A 661 0.89 -30.98 22.47
C LEU A 661 0.38 -31.85 21.32
N LEU A 662 0.92 -33.07 21.14
CA LEU A 662 0.42 -34.02 20.14
C LEU A 662 -1.03 -34.47 20.45
N ALA A 663 -1.47 -34.36 21.70
CA ALA A 663 -2.84 -34.63 22.12
C ALA A 663 -3.75 -33.39 22.14
N HIS A 664 -3.27 -32.23 21.65
CA HIS A 664 -4.06 -30.99 21.65
C HIS A 664 -5.28 -31.12 20.71
N SER A 665 -6.40 -30.46 21.00
CA SER A 665 -7.61 -30.55 20.16
C SER A 665 -7.41 -29.93 18.76
N ASN A 666 -6.70 -28.81 18.68
CA ASN A 666 -6.31 -28.16 17.43
C ASN A 666 -5.13 -28.87 16.75
N SER A 667 -5.34 -29.34 15.51
CA SER A 667 -4.34 -30.07 14.72
C SER A 667 -3.15 -29.21 14.27
N PHE A 668 -3.31 -27.91 14.08
CA PHE A 668 -2.19 -27.01 13.79
C PHE A 668 -1.23 -26.90 14.98
N ILE A 669 -1.75 -26.92 16.21
CA ILE A 669 -0.90 -26.96 17.42
C ILE A 669 -0.17 -28.31 17.53
N GLN A 670 -0.82 -29.42 17.14
CA GLN A 670 -0.14 -30.71 17.01
C GLN A 670 1.02 -30.63 16.00
N ALA A 671 0.78 -30.06 14.82
CA ALA A 671 1.78 -29.92 13.76
C ALA A 671 3.02 -29.12 14.23
N ARG A 672 2.82 -28.02 14.98
CA ARG A 672 3.94 -27.24 15.58
C ARG A 672 4.81 -28.10 16.49
N ALA A 673 4.20 -29.01 17.25
CA ALA A 673 4.93 -29.92 18.12
C ALA A 673 5.77 -30.93 17.32
N ILE A 674 5.24 -31.44 16.20
CA ILE A 674 5.96 -32.35 15.30
C ILE A 674 7.22 -31.68 14.75
N TRP A 675 7.12 -30.45 14.26
CA TRP A 675 8.27 -29.67 13.79
C TRP A 675 9.34 -29.48 14.87
N VAL A 676 8.93 -29.18 16.10
CA VAL A 676 9.88 -29.04 17.21
C VAL A 676 10.53 -30.38 17.54
N LEU A 677 9.76 -31.46 17.70
CA LEU A 677 10.27 -32.79 18.03
C LEU A 677 11.28 -33.29 17.01
N GLY A 678 11.03 -33.06 15.71
CA GLY A 678 11.98 -33.39 14.64
C GLY A 678 13.33 -32.68 14.73
N LYS A 679 13.43 -31.61 15.52
CA LYS A 679 14.68 -30.87 15.78
C LYS A 679 15.34 -31.22 17.12
N LEU A 680 14.76 -32.11 17.94
CA LEU A 680 15.27 -32.51 19.26
C LEU A 680 16.13 -33.79 19.24
N GLY A 681 16.84 -34.02 18.14
CA GLY A 681 17.74 -35.18 17.98
C GLY A 681 17.02 -36.53 17.99
N LYS A 682 17.76 -37.61 18.27
CA LYS A 682 17.26 -39.00 18.15
C LYS A 682 16.01 -39.27 19.00
N SER A 683 15.96 -38.76 20.24
CA SER A 683 14.81 -38.96 21.12
C SER A 683 13.55 -38.23 20.64
N GLY A 684 13.71 -37.03 20.07
CA GLY A 684 12.59 -36.32 19.45
C GLY A 684 12.11 -37.01 18.17
N LEU A 685 13.05 -37.43 17.31
CA LEU A 685 12.75 -38.17 16.09
C LEU A 685 12.01 -39.48 16.35
N GLN A 686 12.38 -40.23 17.39
CA GLN A 686 11.66 -41.45 17.78
C GLN A 686 10.16 -41.16 18.06
N VAL A 687 9.84 -40.03 18.69
CA VAL A 687 8.44 -39.62 18.92
C VAL A 687 7.74 -39.25 17.60
N VAL A 688 8.44 -38.62 16.65
CA VAL A 688 7.88 -38.31 15.34
C VAL A 688 7.65 -39.58 14.52
N GLU A 689 8.56 -40.55 14.58
CA GLU A 689 8.45 -41.85 13.90
C GLU A 689 7.22 -42.63 14.39
N GLU A 690 6.85 -42.53 15.67
CA GLU A 690 5.60 -43.10 16.20
C GLU A 690 4.34 -42.54 15.52
N LEU A 691 4.41 -41.33 14.94
CA LEU A 691 3.27 -40.68 14.27
C LEU A 691 3.06 -41.13 12.83
N LEU A 692 4.00 -41.88 12.24
CA LEU A 692 3.84 -42.41 10.88
C LEU A 692 2.66 -43.39 10.75
N GLU A 693 2.19 -43.95 11.87
CA GLU A 693 1.02 -44.84 11.93
C GLU A 693 -0.24 -44.13 12.45
N HIS A 694 -0.20 -42.80 12.64
CA HIS A 694 -1.31 -42.03 13.19
C HIS A 694 -2.58 -42.13 12.32
N GLU A 695 -3.77 -42.12 12.91
CA GLU A 695 -5.03 -42.29 12.17
C GLU A 695 -5.30 -41.14 11.18
N LYS A 696 -4.96 -39.91 11.58
CA LYS A 696 -5.10 -38.70 10.75
C LYS A 696 -3.98 -38.60 9.74
N GLU A 697 -4.32 -38.60 8.46
CA GLU A 697 -3.38 -38.53 7.34
C GLU A 697 -2.48 -37.29 7.36
N GLN A 698 -2.98 -36.12 7.79
CA GLN A 698 -2.17 -34.90 7.88
C GLN A 698 -1.10 -34.95 8.98
N ILE A 699 -1.25 -35.84 9.98
CA ILE A 699 -0.31 -36.01 11.09
C ILE A 699 0.76 -37.07 10.77
N ARG A 700 0.38 -38.09 9.98
CA ARG A 700 1.35 -39.02 9.39
C ARG A 700 2.24 -38.29 8.39
#